data_AF-A0A3Q3DVP8-F1
#
_entry.id   AF-A0A3Q3DVP8-F1
#
_cell.length_a   1.000
_cell.length_b   1.000
_cell.length_c   1.000
_cell.angle_alpha   90.00
_cell.angle_beta   90.00
_cell.angle_gamma   90.00
#
_symmetry.space_group_name_H-M   'P 1'
#
loop_
_entity.id
_entity.type
_entity.pdbx_description
1 polymer ?
#
loop_
_entity_poly.entity_id
_entity_poly.type
_entity_poly.pdbx_seq_one_letter_code
_entity_poly.pdbx_strand_id
1 'polypeptide(L)'
;MADCIRVPHLLLFLCVSSFFRLYRADGNGPAKAWPVAANFQNLPGAVNAGAAAEKNPGGGGGGGASASRKRSPAWKLSEQAVCRDDLTRLCSKDTWSNNLAVLECLQDKKEETDIAAECSHLLWNYKLNLTTDPKFESVAVEVCRSTISEIKECAAEELGKGYLVSCLVDHRGNISDYQCKQYITKMTGIVFSDYRLICGFTDKCRDDINTLHCGSISSGDKDVHSQGEVIACLEKGLVREAEERPGAHAIKDECKKSIMRVAELSSDDFHLDRYLYFACRDDRERFCDNTLAGEGRVYKCLFNHKFEEAMTERCREALTTRQKLIAQDYKVSYSLAKACKSDLRKYRCSADSGVPRAREARLSYLLLCLESAVHRGRVVSGECQGEMMDYRRMLMEDFSLSPEIVLHCRAEIEGHCSGLHRKGRTLHCLMRVGRGDAGAVDPNCQRALQTLIQEADPGADYRIDRALNEACESVIQTACKHIRNGDPMILSCLMEHLYTDKMVEECEHRLLELQYFIARDWKLDPILYRKCQGDAVRLCHTHGWNETSEMMPPGAIFSCLYRHAYRSVDQGRRLSRDCKVEVQRILHQRALDVKLDPDLQRRCMTDLGKWCSEKTEAGQELECLQDHLEDLVPDCRNVVGNLTELESEDIQIEALLMRACEPVIQAHCHEVADNQIDSGDLMECLARNKHQKEMNDKCSVGVTHFQLIQVKDFRFSYKFKTACKEDVLKLCPNIKKKVDVVMCLSTTVRNDTLQDAKEQRVSVKCRKQLRVEEVEMSEDIRLEPELYESCKQDIGRLCQNVAFGNAQVIECLKESKRQLTQRCRQKIFKLQEVEMVDPELDYQLMRVCKHMIRRFCTESEGKNVLQCLKQNKNSEMMDPKCKQMITKRQMTQNTDFRLNPILRKACKADIPKFCQGILNSATADGELEGQVIACLKLKYADQRLSTDCEDQIRIILQESALDYRLDPQLQLHCTQEISRLCSEEAAAQEQTGQVEECLKVNLLKIKQDACKKEVLNMLKESKADIFVDPVLHTACALDIKHHCAAIPPGKGRQMSCLMDALQDKRVRLQPECKKRLQDRIDMWSYAAKVAPAEGFSDLATQVLTSPSKNYILTVMGGGVALLFLMGLLCGRFTKRVTQELKDR
;
A
#
# COMPACT_ATOMS: atom_id res chain seq x y z
N MET A 1 37.37 -11.22 -44.93
CA MET A 1 38.31 -10.58 -45.86
C MET A 1 38.53 -9.14 -45.42
N ALA A 2 39.71 -8.81 -44.92
CA ALA A 2 40.14 -7.43 -44.85
C ALA A 2 41.67 -7.41 -44.80
N ASP A 3 42.29 -7.31 -45.97
CA ASP A 3 43.60 -6.69 -46.08
C ASP A 3 43.42 -5.39 -46.87
N CYS A 4 43.37 -4.27 -46.15
CA CYS A 4 44.14 -3.05 -46.43
C CYS A 4 43.68 -1.89 -45.53
N ILE A 5 44.37 -1.70 -44.40
CA ILE A 5 44.69 -0.35 -43.91
C ILE A 5 46.18 -0.37 -43.51
N ARG A 6 47.02 0.35 -44.28
CA ARG A 6 48.37 0.75 -43.86
C ARG A 6 48.35 2.23 -43.49
N VAL A 7 48.91 2.56 -42.32
CA VAL A 7 49.36 3.90 -41.92
C VAL A 7 50.74 3.71 -41.23
N PRO A 8 51.71 4.63 -41.36
CA PRO A 8 53.14 4.32 -41.33
C PRO A 8 53.80 4.34 -39.93
N HIS A 9 54.97 3.71 -39.84
CA HIS A 9 55.83 3.60 -38.66
C HIS A 9 56.76 4.81 -38.46
N LEU A 10 56.98 5.17 -37.19
CA LEU A 10 58.22 5.81 -36.69
C LEU A 10 58.44 5.45 -35.20
N LEU A 11 59.53 4.71 -34.95
CA LEU A 11 60.42 4.58 -33.74
C LEU A 11 59.83 4.42 -32.31
N LEU A 12 60.50 3.89 -31.29
CA LEU A 12 61.50 2.82 -31.05
C LEU A 12 61.67 2.82 -29.50
N PHE A 13 61.69 1.63 -28.86
CA PHE A 13 62.34 1.26 -27.58
C PHE A 13 61.99 1.94 -26.23
N LEU A 14 61.63 1.11 -25.23
CA LEU A 14 62.50 0.69 -24.11
C LEU A 14 61.66 0.02 -23.00
N CYS A 15 62.03 -1.19 -22.58
CA CYS A 15 62.15 -1.53 -21.15
C CYS A 15 62.76 -2.93 -20.99
N VAL A 16 63.94 -2.97 -20.38
CA VAL A 16 64.71 -4.14 -20.01
C VAL A 16 64.70 -4.26 -18.49
N SER A 17 64.53 -5.49 -18.01
CA SER A 17 65.02 -6.06 -16.74
C SER A 17 64.44 -5.56 -15.42
N SER A 18 63.99 -6.48 -14.56
CA SER A 18 64.89 -7.04 -13.53
C SER A 18 64.18 -7.88 -12.44
N PHE A 19 64.71 -9.10 -12.26
CA PHE A 19 65.04 -9.81 -10.99
C PHE A 19 63.92 -10.45 -10.11
N PHE A 20 63.83 -11.81 -10.04
CA PHE A 20 64.55 -12.81 -9.16
C PHE A 20 63.78 -13.08 -7.84
N ARG A 21 63.52 -14.29 -7.29
CA ARG A 21 64.28 -15.54 -6.97
C ARG A 21 63.26 -16.68 -6.67
N LEU A 22 63.42 -17.95 -7.11
CA LEU A 22 64.35 -19.06 -6.74
C LEU A 22 63.87 -19.95 -5.56
N TYR A 23 63.60 -21.24 -5.82
CA TYR A 23 64.17 -22.37 -5.07
C TYR A 23 64.29 -23.65 -5.92
N ARG A 24 65.45 -24.30 -5.74
CA ARG A 24 66.03 -25.58 -6.23
C ARG A 24 65.39 -26.80 -5.52
N ALA A 25 65.58 -28.10 -5.83
CA ALA A 25 66.37 -28.90 -6.80
C ALA A 25 65.92 -30.39 -6.70
N ASP A 26 66.50 -31.21 -7.61
CA ASP A 26 66.78 -32.66 -7.56
C ASP A 26 65.81 -33.69 -8.18
N GLY A 27 66.38 -34.47 -9.13
CA GLY A 27 66.25 -35.93 -9.11
C GLY A 27 65.84 -36.64 -10.42
N ASN A 28 66.84 -37.14 -11.16
CA ASN A 28 66.83 -38.32 -12.04
C ASN A 28 65.91 -38.44 -13.28
N GLY A 29 66.52 -38.52 -14.47
CA GLY A 29 66.05 -39.37 -15.59
C GLY A 29 66.46 -40.85 -15.39
N PRO A 30 66.39 -41.76 -16.40
CA PRO A 30 66.23 -41.47 -17.83
C PRO A 30 65.36 -42.45 -18.67
N ALA A 31 65.03 -41.98 -19.89
CA ALA A 31 65.10 -42.64 -21.21
C ALA A 31 64.67 -44.11 -21.47
N LYS A 32 63.93 -44.29 -22.57
CA LYS A 32 64.27 -45.10 -23.78
C LYS A 32 63.21 -44.84 -24.89
N ALA A 33 63.55 -44.16 -25.99
CA ALA A 33 64.20 -44.61 -27.24
C ALA A 33 63.19 -45.29 -28.21
N TRP A 34 62.74 -44.68 -29.33
CA TRP A 34 63.40 -44.44 -30.65
C TRP A 34 63.49 -45.70 -31.55
N PRO A 35 63.73 -45.62 -32.88
CA PRO A 35 63.25 -44.73 -33.96
C PRO A 35 63.08 -45.51 -35.33
N VAL A 36 63.18 -44.81 -36.48
CA VAL A 36 63.67 -45.20 -37.86
C VAL A 36 62.71 -44.62 -38.93
N ALA A 37 62.99 -43.54 -39.69
CA ALA A 37 63.96 -43.32 -40.81
C ALA A 37 63.66 -44.19 -42.06
N ALA A 38 63.83 -43.83 -43.34
CA ALA A 38 64.04 -42.62 -44.13
C ALA A 38 63.95 -43.02 -45.63
N ASN A 39 63.54 -42.09 -46.51
CA ASN A 39 63.85 -41.90 -47.95
C ASN A 39 63.86 -43.03 -49.00
N PHE A 40 63.43 -42.70 -50.23
CA PHE A 40 64.23 -42.56 -51.48
C PHE A 40 63.26 -42.26 -52.68
N GLN A 41 63.34 -41.07 -53.31
CA GLN A 41 63.95 -40.76 -54.63
C GLN A 41 63.08 -41.02 -55.89
N ASN A 42 62.70 -39.95 -56.62
CA ASN A 42 63.30 -39.49 -57.89
C ASN A 42 62.34 -38.66 -58.80
N LEU A 43 62.87 -37.52 -59.25
CA LEU A 43 62.53 -36.64 -60.39
C LEU A 43 62.93 -37.32 -61.74
N PRO A 44 62.73 -36.76 -62.97
CA PRO A 44 62.67 -35.33 -63.39
C PRO A 44 61.59 -35.02 -64.47
N GLY A 45 61.36 -33.82 -64.99
CA GLY A 45 61.98 -32.50 -64.86
C GLY A 45 61.41 -31.51 -65.90
N ALA A 46 61.32 -30.23 -65.49
CA ALA A 46 61.68 -28.99 -66.22
C ALA A 46 61.01 -28.67 -67.59
N VAL A 47 60.71 -27.41 -67.96
CA VAL A 47 61.62 -26.26 -68.12
C VAL A 47 60.83 -24.91 -68.15
N ASN A 48 61.35 -23.90 -67.45
CA ASN A 48 61.47 -22.43 -67.68
C ASN A 48 60.84 -21.78 -68.94
N ALA A 49 60.67 -20.46 -69.11
CA ALA A 49 60.61 -19.20 -68.32
C ALA A 49 60.42 -18.06 -69.36
N GLY A 50 60.04 -16.85 -68.94
CA GLY A 50 60.55 -15.61 -69.58
C GLY A 50 59.63 -14.78 -70.49
N ALA A 51 59.15 -13.66 -69.93
CA ALA A 51 59.39 -12.27 -70.34
C ALA A 51 58.97 -11.69 -71.72
N ALA A 52 58.25 -10.56 -71.60
CA ALA A 52 58.50 -9.23 -72.19
C ALA A 52 58.09 -8.87 -73.65
N ALA A 53 57.20 -7.86 -73.69
CA ALA A 53 57.32 -6.56 -74.36
C ALA A 53 57.07 -6.36 -75.88
N GLU A 54 56.14 -5.41 -76.12
CA GLU A 54 56.12 -4.32 -77.11
C GLU A 54 56.20 -4.61 -78.63
N LYS A 55 55.15 -4.20 -79.36
CA LYS A 55 55.17 -3.02 -80.27
C LYS A 55 53.86 -2.84 -81.05
N ASN A 56 53.23 -1.68 -80.85
CA ASN A 56 52.39 -0.94 -81.81
C ASN A 56 53.28 -0.40 -82.98
N PRO A 57 52.80 0.34 -84.03
CA PRO A 57 51.46 0.89 -84.32
C PRO A 57 51.02 0.85 -85.81
N GLY A 58 49.83 1.41 -86.08
CA GLY A 58 49.48 2.09 -87.34
C GLY A 58 48.54 1.29 -88.25
N GLY A 59 47.44 1.80 -88.80
CA GLY A 59 46.91 3.16 -88.88
C GLY A 59 46.05 3.23 -90.16
N GLY A 60 44.92 3.94 -90.11
CA GLY A 60 44.26 4.48 -91.31
C GLY A 60 43.08 3.71 -91.91
N GLY A 61 41.88 4.00 -91.38
CA GLY A 61 40.79 4.64 -92.13
C GLY A 61 40.21 4.01 -93.41
N GLY A 62 38.94 3.62 -93.33
CA GLY A 62 37.91 4.18 -94.23
C GLY A 62 37.09 3.21 -95.07
N GLY A 63 35.82 3.03 -94.66
CA GLY A 63 34.68 2.93 -95.59
C GLY A 63 34.14 1.53 -95.91
N GLY A 64 32.83 1.33 -95.67
CA GLY A 64 32.05 0.30 -96.38
C GLY A 64 31.21 -0.58 -95.48
N ALA A 65 29.89 -0.39 -95.57
CA ALA A 65 28.84 -1.09 -94.85
C ALA A 65 28.78 -2.61 -95.08
N SER A 66 28.26 -3.29 -94.05
CA SER A 66 27.48 -4.53 -94.09
C SER A 66 28.18 -5.82 -94.58
N ALA A 67 28.64 -6.61 -93.61
CA ALA A 67 28.58 -8.06 -93.71
C ALA A 67 28.15 -8.65 -92.36
N SER A 68 26.93 -9.17 -92.36
CA SER A 68 26.31 -9.95 -91.29
C SER A 68 27.15 -11.18 -90.93
N ARG A 69 27.74 -11.20 -89.72
CA ARG A 69 28.22 -12.45 -89.12
C ARG A 69 27.05 -13.14 -88.44
N LYS A 70 26.60 -14.25 -89.04
CA LYS A 70 25.69 -15.24 -88.46
C LYS A 70 26.09 -15.53 -87.01
N ARG A 71 25.22 -15.17 -86.05
CA ARG A 71 25.23 -15.75 -84.70
C ARG A 71 24.82 -17.22 -84.82
N SER A 72 25.62 -18.13 -84.29
CA SER A 72 25.15 -19.48 -83.95
C SER A 72 23.90 -19.35 -83.07
N PRO A 73 22.88 -20.21 -83.21
CA PRO A 73 21.70 -20.13 -82.37
C PRO A 73 22.12 -20.32 -80.91
N ALA A 74 21.72 -19.39 -80.03
CA ALA A 74 21.95 -19.50 -78.60
C ALA A 74 21.20 -20.74 -78.08
N TRP A 75 21.90 -21.63 -77.37
CA TRP A 75 21.34 -22.84 -76.77
C TRP A 75 20.16 -22.50 -75.84
N LYS A 76 18.99 -23.10 -76.04
CA LYS A 76 17.80 -22.86 -75.22
C LYS A 76 17.32 -24.09 -74.45
N LEU A 77 16.96 -23.90 -73.18
CA LEU A 77 16.31 -24.89 -72.31
C LEU A 77 14.99 -25.39 -72.90
N SER A 78 14.22 -24.49 -73.52
CA SER A 78 12.94 -24.81 -74.19
C SER A 78 13.08 -25.69 -75.44
N GLU A 79 14.29 -25.80 -76.00
CA GLU A 79 14.59 -26.60 -77.18
C GLU A 79 15.16 -27.99 -76.82
N GLN A 80 15.45 -28.25 -75.53
CA GLN A 80 15.97 -29.53 -75.05
C GLN A 80 14.85 -30.54 -74.83
N ALA A 81 14.97 -31.71 -75.47
CA ALA A 81 13.94 -32.76 -75.44
C ALA A 81 13.55 -33.20 -74.02
N VAL A 82 14.53 -33.29 -73.12
CA VAL A 82 14.34 -33.69 -71.72
C VAL A 82 13.50 -32.71 -70.90
N CYS A 83 13.50 -31.41 -71.22
CA CYS A 83 12.72 -30.39 -70.48
C CYS A 83 11.52 -29.84 -71.24
N ARG A 84 11.35 -30.18 -72.52
CA ARG A 84 10.36 -29.53 -73.39
C ARG A 84 8.92 -29.81 -72.98
N ASP A 85 8.63 -31.04 -72.55
CA ASP A 85 7.28 -31.44 -72.13
C ASP A 85 6.92 -30.79 -70.78
N ASP A 86 7.85 -30.78 -69.84
CA ASP A 86 7.72 -30.10 -68.54
C ASP A 86 7.51 -28.59 -68.71
N LEU A 87 8.27 -27.96 -69.61
CA LEU A 87 8.16 -26.53 -69.91
C LEU A 87 6.87 -26.15 -70.65
N THR A 88 6.31 -27.06 -71.46
CA THR A 88 5.03 -26.83 -72.12
C THR A 88 3.87 -26.94 -71.13
N ARG A 89 4.02 -27.78 -70.10
CA ARG A 89 3.01 -28.01 -69.06
C ARG A 89 3.03 -26.93 -67.98
N LEU A 90 4.22 -26.45 -67.59
CA LEU A 90 4.40 -25.57 -66.44
C LEU A 90 4.56 -24.07 -66.81
N CYS A 91 4.96 -23.76 -68.05
CA CYS A 91 5.32 -22.41 -68.47
C CYS A 91 4.66 -21.97 -69.78
N SER A 92 4.24 -20.69 -69.86
CA SER A 92 3.73 -20.11 -71.12
C SER A 92 4.81 -20.08 -72.20
N LYS A 93 4.45 -20.29 -73.47
CA LYS A 93 5.38 -20.23 -74.61
C LYS A 93 6.11 -18.89 -74.74
N ASP A 94 5.56 -17.81 -74.19
CA ASP A 94 6.21 -16.48 -74.20
C ASP A 94 7.50 -16.45 -73.36
N THR A 95 7.60 -17.32 -72.35
CA THR A 95 8.78 -17.47 -71.49
C THR A 95 9.94 -18.21 -72.17
N TRP A 96 9.69 -18.87 -73.32
CA TRP A 96 10.70 -19.65 -74.04
C TRP A 96 11.71 -18.78 -74.81
N SER A 97 11.54 -17.45 -74.75
CA SER A 97 12.35 -16.47 -75.45
C SER A 97 13.81 -16.44 -74.96
N ASN A 98 14.05 -16.71 -73.67
CA ASN A 98 15.38 -16.92 -73.11
C ASN A 98 15.36 -17.91 -71.93
N ASN A 99 16.52 -18.49 -71.62
CA ASN A 99 16.66 -19.50 -70.55
C ASN A 99 16.42 -18.95 -69.14
N LEU A 100 16.57 -17.65 -68.94
CA LEU A 100 16.38 -17.00 -67.65
C LEU A 100 14.89 -16.88 -67.31
N ALA A 101 14.06 -16.51 -68.30
CA ALA A 101 12.60 -16.45 -68.19
C ALA A 101 12.00 -17.86 -67.99
N VAL A 102 12.63 -18.89 -68.56
CA VAL A 102 12.31 -20.29 -68.28
C VAL A 102 12.61 -20.65 -66.82
N LEU A 103 13.79 -20.28 -66.30
CA LEU A 103 14.14 -20.53 -64.90
C LEU A 103 13.22 -19.77 -63.92
N GLU A 104 12.90 -18.51 -64.22
CA GLU A 104 11.98 -17.67 -63.44
C GLU A 104 10.57 -18.27 -63.38
N CYS A 105 10.06 -18.78 -64.50
CA CYS A 105 8.75 -19.45 -64.52
C CYS A 105 8.71 -20.73 -63.67
N LEU A 106 9.79 -21.52 -63.70
CA LEU A 106 9.88 -22.78 -62.96
C LEU A 106 10.12 -22.60 -61.45
N GLN A 107 10.49 -21.41 -60.97
CA GLN A 107 10.82 -21.16 -59.56
C GLN A 107 9.62 -21.29 -58.60
N ASP A 108 8.41 -20.97 -59.06
CA ASP A 108 7.22 -20.81 -58.20
C ASP A 108 6.15 -21.92 -58.34
N LYS A 109 6.42 -23.00 -59.09
CA LYS A 109 5.43 -24.07 -59.35
C LYS A 109 5.51 -25.20 -58.31
N LYS A 110 4.33 -25.75 -57.98
CA LYS A 110 3.95 -26.29 -56.65
C LYS A 110 4.62 -27.60 -56.23
N GLU A 111 5.25 -28.35 -57.13
CA GLU A 111 5.72 -29.72 -56.86
C GLU A 111 6.75 -30.13 -57.93
N GLU A 112 7.95 -30.57 -57.53
CA GLU A 112 8.95 -31.20 -58.42
C GLU A 112 8.70 -32.71 -58.61
N THR A 113 7.55 -33.23 -58.18
CA THR A 113 7.04 -34.55 -58.64
C THR A 113 6.61 -34.52 -60.11
N ASP A 114 6.61 -33.33 -60.69
CA ASP A 114 5.98 -32.98 -61.96
C ASP A 114 7.05 -32.62 -63.04
N ILE A 115 8.33 -32.52 -62.67
CA ILE A 115 9.46 -32.33 -63.59
C ILE A 115 10.23 -33.64 -63.66
N ALA A 116 10.52 -34.13 -64.87
CA ALA A 116 11.28 -35.36 -65.05
C ALA A 116 12.68 -35.24 -64.40
N ALA A 117 13.15 -36.30 -63.73
CA ALA A 117 14.46 -36.30 -63.05
C ALA A 117 15.62 -35.88 -63.97
N GLU A 118 15.53 -36.20 -65.27
CA GLU A 118 16.50 -35.79 -66.28
C GLU A 118 16.42 -34.28 -66.61
N CYS A 119 15.21 -33.69 -66.63
CA CYS A 119 15.05 -32.25 -66.76
C CYS A 119 15.55 -31.52 -65.52
N SER A 120 15.22 -32.02 -64.32
CA SER A 120 15.71 -31.47 -63.06
C SER A 120 17.24 -31.49 -63.00
N HIS A 121 17.88 -32.59 -63.42
CA HIS A 121 19.34 -32.67 -63.51
C HIS A 121 19.95 -31.70 -64.55
N LEU A 122 19.29 -31.51 -65.69
CA LEU A 122 19.71 -30.51 -66.70
C LEU A 122 19.60 -29.08 -66.16
N LEU A 123 18.49 -28.76 -65.48
CA LEU A 123 18.27 -27.48 -64.80
C LEU A 123 19.31 -27.25 -63.70
N TRP A 124 19.66 -28.28 -62.94
CA TRP A 124 20.70 -28.26 -61.92
C TRP A 124 22.08 -27.95 -62.52
N ASN A 125 22.49 -28.66 -63.56
CA ASN A 125 23.76 -28.39 -64.26
C ASN A 125 23.80 -26.99 -64.90
N TYR A 126 22.67 -26.54 -65.43
CA TYR A 126 22.56 -25.19 -65.99
C TYR A 126 22.68 -24.11 -64.92
N LYS A 127 22.00 -24.25 -63.78
CA LYS A 127 22.12 -23.37 -62.61
C LYS A 127 23.54 -23.37 -62.02
N LEU A 128 24.20 -24.53 -61.96
CA LEU A 128 25.59 -24.64 -61.52
C LEU A 128 26.55 -23.93 -62.49
N ASN A 129 26.37 -24.10 -63.80
CA ASN A 129 27.20 -23.41 -64.80
C ASN A 129 26.95 -21.90 -64.82
N LEU A 130 25.72 -21.44 -64.53
CA LEU A 130 25.39 -20.02 -64.34
C LEU A 130 26.21 -19.36 -63.22
N THR A 131 26.67 -20.12 -62.22
CA THR A 131 27.51 -19.60 -61.13
C THR A 131 28.97 -19.36 -61.56
N THR A 132 29.39 -19.94 -62.68
CA THR A 132 30.79 -19.94 -63.16
C THR A 132 30.96 -19.38 -64.58
N ASP A 133 29.87 -19.08 -65.30
CA ASP A 133 29.94 -18.62 -66.68
C ASP A 133 30.35 -17.12 -66.76
N PRO A 134 31.53 -16.80 -67.30
CA PRO A 134 32.01 -15.41 -67.41
C PRO A 134 31.09 -14.53 -68.29
N LYS A 135 30.22 -15.12 -69.13
CA LYS A 135 29.24 -14.36 -69.91
C LYS A 135 28.18 -13.71 -69.01
N PHE A 136 27.84 -14.30 -67.87
CA PHE A 136 26.82 -13.75 -66.98
C PHE A 136 27.33 -12.55 -66.19
N GLU A 137 28.58 -12.59 -65.74
CA GLU A 137 29.24 -11.42 -65.15
C GLU A 137 29.48 -10.32 -66.18
N SER A 138 29.73 -10.65 -67.45
CA SER A 138 29.89 -9.64 -68.50
C SER A 138 28.64 -8.77 -68.71
N VAL A 139 27.44 -9.36 -68.55
CA VAL A 139 26.16 -8.60 -68.58
C VAL A 139 26.03 -7.72 -67.34
N ALA A 140 26.45 -8.18 -66.17
CA ALA A 140 26.47 -7.36 -64.96
C ALA A 140 27.44 -6.19 -65.08
N VAL A 141 28.63 -6.39 -65.67
CA VAL A 141 29.61 -5.32 -65.95
C VAL A 141 29.07 -4.30 -66.95
N GLU A 142 28.26 -4.73 -67.92
CA GLU A 142 27.66 -3.85 -68.93
C GLU A 142 26.49 -3.03 -68.34
N VAL A 143 25.57 -3.68 -67.64
CA VAL A 143 24.35 -3.05 -67.10
C VAL A 143 24.62 -2.26 -65.81
N CYS A 144 25.53 -2.71 -64.94
CA CYS A 144 25.82 -2.08 -63.64
C CYS A 144 27.14 -1.29 -63.62
N ARG A 145 27.64 -0.83 -64.77
CA ARG A 145 28.97 -0.19 -64.90
C ARG A 145 29.20 0.96 -63.89
N SER A 146 28.25 1.87 -63.75
CA SER A 146 28.34 3.01 -62.82
C SER A 146 28.35 2.54 -61.37
N THR A 147 27.44 1.65 -61.01
CA THR A 147 27.30 1.07 -59.67
C THR A 147 28.54 0.28 -59.23
N ILE A 148 29.14 -0.50 -60.13
CA ILE A 148 30.38 -1.25 -59.85
C ILE A 148 31.52 -0.28 -59.52
N SER A 149 31.61 0.86 -60.21
CA SER A 149 32.64 1.86 -59.92
C SER A 149 32.46 2.59 -58.57
N GLU A 150 31.21 2.68 -58.08
CA GLU A 150 30.88 3.27 -56.79
C GLU A 150 31.14 2.32 -55.62
N ILE A 151 30.94 1.01 -55.83
CA ILE A 151 31.14 -0.02 -54.80
C ILE A 151 32.50 -0.69 -54.98
N LYS A 152 33.52 -0.13 -54.30
CA LYS A 152 34.92 -0.58 -54.38
C LYS A 152 35.11 -2.07 -54.09
N GLU A 153 34.29 -2.64 -53.22
CA GLU A 153 34.33 -4.07 -52.86
C GLU A 153 33.94 -4.95 -54.04
N CYS A 154 32.86 -4.62 -54.75
CA CYS A 154 32.42 -5.37 -55.93
C CYS A 154 33.34 -5.16 -57.14
N ALA A 155 33.99 -4.00 -57.23
CA ALA A 155 35.00 -3.74 -58.26
C ALA A 155 36.28 -4.57 -58.11
N ALA A 156 36.56 -5.08 -56.90
CA ALA A 156 37.75 -5.85 -56.59
C ALA A 156 37.57 -7.37 -56.79
N GLU A 157 36.35 -7.83 -57.08
CA GLU A 157 36.04 -9.25 -57.26
C GLU A 157 36.63 -9.82 -58.57
N GLU A 158 37.14 -11.04 -58.51
CA GLU A 158 37.73 -11.73 -59.67
C GLU A 158 36.64 -12.20 -60.65
N LEU A 159 36.78 -11.81 -61.92
CA LEU A 159 35.86 -12.23 -62.98
C LEU A 159 35.99 -13.74 -63.29
N GLY A 160 34.86 -14.43 -63.40
CA GLY A 160 34.71 -15.85 -63.72
C GLY A 160 34.33 -16.74 -62.53
N LYS A 161 34.13 -16.17 -61.33
CA LYS A 161 33.78 -16.92 -60.11
C LYS A 161 32.34 -16.75 -59.63
N GLY A 162 31.54 -15.91 -60.28
CA GLY A 162 30.15 -15.60 -59.92
C GLY A 162 30.01 -14.57 -58.80
N TYR A 163 31.12 -14.12 -58.21
CA TYR A 163 31.13 -13.27 -57.02
C TYR A 163 30.72 -11.82 -57.31
N LEU A 164 30.91 -11.32 -58.52
CA LEU A 164 30.51 -9.95 -58.87
C LEU A 164 28.98 -9.76 -58.79
N VAL A 165 28.21 -10.68 -59.37
CA VAL A 165 26.74 -10.61 -59.33
C VAL A 165 26.23 -10.77 -57.91
N SER A 166 26.80 -11.71 -57.16
CA SER A 166 26.43 -11.88 -55.75
C SER A 166 26.83 -10.67 -54.88
N CYS A 167 27.95 -10.02 -55.13
CA CYS A 167 28.36 -8.79 -54.42
C CYS A 167 27.39 -7.63 -54.72
N LEU A 168 26.93 -7.51 -55.97
CA LEU A 168 25.93 -6.51 -56.34
C LEU A 168 24.56 -6.79 -55.70
N VAL A 169 24.17 -8.07 -55.59
CA VAL A 169 22.98 -8.49 -54.83
C VAL A 169 23.13 -8.13 -53.34
N ASP A 170 24.31 -8.34 -52.76
CA ASP A 170 24.60 -7.94 -51.37
C ASP A 170 24.44 -6.43 -51.16
N HIS A 171 24.71 -5.63 -52.19
CA HIS A 171 24.60 -4.17 -52.16
C HIS A 171 23.33 -3.62 -52.79
N ARG A 172 22.31 -4.45 -53.05
CA ARG A 172 21.06 -4.05 -53.74
C ARG A 172 20.41 -2.76 -53.21
N GLY A 173 20.52 -2.52 -51.90
CA GLY A 173 19.95 -1.35 -51.24
C GLY A 173 20.69 -0.03 -51.52
N ASN A 174 21.93 -0.11 -52.01
CA ASN A 174 22.77 1.04 -52.35
C ASN A 174 22.73 1.35 -53.86
N ILE A 175 22.08 0.50 -54.67
CA ILE A 175 21.96 0.67 -56.12
C ILE A 175 20.84 1.68 -56.44
N SER A 176 21.24 2.84 -56.94
CA SER A 176 20.34 3.91 -57.37
C SER A 176 19.97 3.84 -58.86
N ASP A 177 20.84 3.28 -59.69
CA ASP A 177 20.62 3.14 -61.13
C ASP A 177 19.46 2.17 -61.43
N TYR A 178 18.48 2.62 -62.22
CA TYR A 178 17.24 1.88 -62.46
C TYR A 178 17.47 0.60 -63.27
N GLN A 179 18.34 0.64 -64.29
CA GLN A 179 18.59 -0.51 -65.16
C GLN A 179 19.38 -1.59 -64.41
N CYS A 180 20.43 -1.19 -63.69
CA CYS A 180 21.15 -2.08 -62.79
C CYS A 180 20.24 -2.63 -61.69
N LYS A 181 19.40 -1.79 -61.07
CA LYS A 181 18.48 -2.24 -60.02
C LYS A 181 17.49 -3.28 -60.52
N GLN A 182 16.87 -3.09 -61.69
CA GLN A 182 15.97 -4.10 -62.28
C GLN A 182 16.68 -5.41 -62.60
N TYR A 183 17.90 -5.33 -63.14
CA TYR A 183 18.72 -6.51 -63.41
C TYR A 183 19.06 -7.26 -62.11
N ILE A 184 19.51 -6.55 -61.08
CA ILE A 184 19.86 -7.13 -59.78
C ILE A 184 18.63 -7.69 -59.06
N THR A 185 17.45 -7.06 -59.15
CA THR A 185 16.21 -7.63 -58.59
C THR A 185 15.88 -8.99 -59.22
N LYS A 186 16.00 -9.12 -60.54
CA LYS A 186 15.79 -10.41 -61.23
C LYS A 186 16.85 -11.43 -60.86
N MET A 187 18.12 -11.00 -60.77
CA MET A 187 19.22 -11.87 -60.35
C MET A 187 19.11 -12.32 -58.90
N THR A 188 18.50 -11.51 -58.03
CA THR A 188 18.28 -11.83 -56.61
C THR A 188 17.45 -13.11 -56.46
N GLY A 189 16.32 -13.24 -57.18
CA GLY A 189 15.49 -14.46 -57.12
C GLY A 189 16.24 -15.72 -57.56
N ILE A 190 17.22 -15.58 -58.47
CA ILE A 190 18.07 -16.70 -58.94
C ILE A 190 19.16 -17.01 -57.91
N VAL A 191 19.85 -16.00 -57.37
CA VAL A 191 20.92 -16.18 -56.37
C VAL A 191 20.38 -16.80 -55.08
N PHE A 192 19.21 -16.40 -54.60
CA PHE A 192 18.60 -16.99 -53.40
C PHE A 192 17.93 -18.35 -53.64
N SER A 193 17.84 -18.81 -54.90
CA SER A 193 17.34 -20.15 -55.20
C SER A 193 18.36 -21.27 -54.96
N ASP A 194 19.66 -20.95 -54.84
CA ASP A 194 20.74 -21.88 -54.49
C ASP A 194 21.77 -21.19 -53.57
N TYR A 195 21.97 -21.67 -52.34
CA TYR A 195 22.92 -21.05 -51.39
C TYR A 195 24.37 -21.01 -51.90
N ARG A 196 24.72 -21.86 -52.88
CA ARG A 196 26.05 -21.90 -53.52
C ARG A 196 26.30 -20.68 -54.41
N LEU A 197 25.24 -19.98 -54.84
CA LEU A 197 25.30 -18.73 -55.58
C LEU A 197 25.57 -17.51 -54.68
N ILE A 198 25.50 -17.67 -53.35
CA ILE A 198 25.73 -16.60 -52.38
C ILE A 198 27.24 -16.45 -52.14
N CYS A 199 27.76 -15.23 -52.31
CA CYS A 199 29.18 -14.89 -52.37
C CYS A 199 30.01 -15.48 -51.20
N GLY A 200 30.80 -16.51 -51.52
CA GLY A 200 31.70 -17.18 -50.58
C GLY A 200 31.00 -17.85 -49.39
N PHE A 201 29.68 -18.06 -49.41
CA PHE A 201 28.94 -18.67 -48.30
C PHE A 201 29.42 -20.11 -48.05
N THR A 202 29.52 -20.91 -49.12
CA THR A 202 29.96 -22.31 -49.04
C THR A 202 31.39 -22.43 -48.53
N ASP A 203 32.25 -21.46 -48.86
CA ASP A 203 33.64 -21.45 -48.43
C ASP A 203 33.77 -21.07 -46.95
N LYS A 204 33.02 -20.05 -46.51
CA LYS A 204 33.00 -19.58 -45.11
C LYS A 204 32.37 -20.59 -44.15
N CYS A 205 31.37 -21.36 -44.61
CA CYS A 205 30.60 -22.29 -43.77
C CYS A 205 30.96 -23.77 -43.97
N ARG A 206 31.95 -24.11 -44.82
CA ARG A 206 32.24 -25.49 -45.23
C ARG A 206 32.42 -26.45 -44.06
N ASP A 207 33.22 -26.05 -43.07
CA ASP A 207 33.57 -26.90 -41.94
C ASP A 207 32.37 -27.11 -41.01
N ASP A 208 31.57 -26.07 -40.80
CA ASP A 208 30.37 -26.12 -39.97
C ASP A 208 29.27 -26.96 -40.66
N ILE A 209 29.13 -26.86 -41.98
CA ILE A 209 28.21 -27.71 -42.78
C ILE A 209 28.56 -29.19 -42.62
N ASN A 210 29.84 -29.53 -42.70
CA ASN A 210 30.30 -30.91 -42.57
C ASN A 210 30.15 -31.42 -41.13
N THR A 211 30.45 -30.58 -40.14
CA THR A 211 30.40 -30.95 -38.71
C THR A 211 28.97 -31.11 -38.22
N LEU A 212 28.06 -30.24 -38.65
CA LEU A 212 26.63 -30.32 -38.33
C LEU A 212 25.87 -31.30 -39.23
N HIS A 213 26.55 -31.94 -40.19
CA HIS A 213 25.97 -32.80 -41.22
C HIS A 213 24.83 -32.14 -42.02
N CYS A 214 24.84 -30.80 -42.12
CA CYS A 214 23.84 -30.04 -42.86
C CYS A 214 23.87 -30.32 -44.37
N GLY A 215 24.98 -30.89 -44.89
CA GLY A 215 25.14 -31.22 -46.31
C GLY A 215 24.55 -32.56 -46.76
N SER A 216 24.08 -33.43 -45.85
CA SER A 216 23.48 -34.73 -46.18
C SER A 216 22.05 -34.83 -45.64
N ILE A 217 21.07 -34.49 -46.49
CA ILE A 217 19.66 -34.81 -46.22
C ILE A 217 19.44 -36.26 -46.65
N SER A 218 18.94 -37.08 -45.73
CA SER A 218 18.87 -38.54 -45.85
C SER A 218 18.10 -39.00 -47.08
N SER A 219 18.65 -40.02 -47.74
CA SER A 219 17.97 -40.90 -48.68
C SER A 219 16.77 -41.56 -47.98
N GLY A 220 15.56 -41.03 -48.19
CA GLY A 220 14.35 -41.54 -47.55
C GLY A 220 13.05 -41.07 -48.19
N ASP A 221 12.94 -39.78 -48.50
CA ASP A 221 11.88 -39.23 -49.33
C ASP A 221 12.49 -38.29 -50.37
N LYS A 222 12.04 -38.40 -51.61
CA LYS A 222 12.54 -37.64 -52.76
C LYS A 222 12.03 -36.21 -52.71
N ASP A 223 12.55 -35.38 -51.79
CA ASP A 223 12.38 -33.93 -51.87
C ASP A 223 13.62 -33.32 -52.55
N VAL A 224 13.43 -32.86 -53.78
CA VAL A 224 14.48 -32.38 -54.70
C VAL A 224 14.91 -30.92 -54.38
N HIS A 225 14.45 -30.36 -53.25
CA HIS A 225 14.71 -28.98 -52.82
C HIS A 225 15.68 -28.86 -51.62
N SER A 226 16.73 -29.68 -51.60
CA SER A 226 17.72 -29.82 -50.52
C SER A 226 18.62 -28.60 -50.24
N GLN A 227 18.45 -27.47 -50.95
CA GLN A 227 19.39 -26.34 -50.92
C GLN A 227 19.06 -25.31 -49.83
N GLY A 228 17.78 -24.94 -49.65
CA GLY A 228 17.35 -24.07 -48.55
C GLY A 228 17.48 -24.74 -47.17
N GLU A 229 17.45 -26.07 -47.14
CA GLU A 229 17.58 -26.87 -45.92
C GLU A 229 18.97 -26.78 -45.28
N VAL A 230 20.02 -26.57 -46.08
CA VAL A 230 21.38 -26.35 -45.57
C VAL A 230 21.44 -25.06 -44.75
N ILE A 231 20.89 -23.96 -45.29
CA ILE A 231 20.81 -22.67 -44.57
C ILE A 231 19.96 -22.83 -43.32
N ALA A 232 18.77 -23.43 -43.43
CA ALA A 232 17.89 -23.64 -42.28
C ALA A 232 18.54 -24.52 -41.19
N CYS A 233 19.34 -25.53 -41.58
CA CYS A 233 20.11 -26.35 -40.65
C CYS A 233 21.19 -25.55 -39.92
N LEU A 234 21.94 -24.72 -40.65
CA LEU A 234 22.94 -23.81 -40.08
C LEU A 234 22.32 -22.75 -39.17
N GLU A 235 21.19 -22.17 -39.56
CA GLU A 235 20.41 -21.23 -38.74
C GLU A 235 19.92 -21.89 -37.44
N LYS A 236 19.40 -23.14 -37.52
CA LYS A 236 19.07 -23.93 -36.33
C LYS A 236 20.29 -24.21 -35.47
N GLY A 237 21.45 -24.49 -36.07
CA GLY A 237 22.73 -24.63 -35.37
C GLY A 237 23.11 -23.36 -34.60
N LEU A 238 22.99 -22.20 -35.24
CA LEU A 238 23.28 -20.89 -34.66
C LEU A 238 22.37 -20.56 -33.47
N VAL A 239 21.08 -20.88 -33.60
CA VAL A 239 20.12 -20.76 -32.50
C VAL A 239 20.45 -21.67 -31.33
N ARG A 240 20.83 -22.94 -31.59
CA ARG A 240 21.20 -23.90 -30.54
C ARG A 240 22.46 -23.49 -29.78
N GLU A 241 23.43 -22.91 -30.50
CA GLU A 241 24.63 -22.34 -29.90
C GLU A 241 24.28 -21.16 -28.97
N ALA A 242 23.44 -20.23 -29.43
CA ALA A 242 23.05 -19.06 -28.63
C ALA A 242 22.23 -19.42 -27.37
N GLU A 243 21.52 -20.54 -27.37
CA GLU A 243 20.79 -21.07 -26.20
C GLU A 243 21.67 -21.94 -25.27
N GLU A 244 22.97 -22.04 -25.54
CA GLU A 244 23.94 -22.87 -24.80
C GLU A 244 23.45 -24.31 -24.56
N ARG A 245 22.80 -24.91 -25.57
CA ARG A 245 22.25 -26.27 -25.40
C ARG A 245 23.38 -27.30 -25.21
N PRO A 246 23.21 -28.28 -24.30
CA PRO A 246 24.19 -29.35 -24.13
C PRO A 246 24.47 -30.06 -25.45
N GLY A 247 25.75 -30.09 -25.88
CA GLY A 247 26.17 -30.71 -27.13
C GLY A 247 26.01 -29.84 -28.39
N ALA A 248 25.74 -28.54 -28.26
CA ALA A 248 25.73 -27.61 -29.39
C ALA A 248 27.15 -27.40 -29.94
N HIS A 249 27.28 -27.47 -31.27
CA HIS A 249 28.51 -27.14 -31.98
C HIS A 249 28.67 -25.63 -32.08
N ALA A 250 29.87 -25.12 -31.75
CA ALA A 250 30.18 -23.70 -31.88
C ALA A 250 30.49 -23.37 -33.34
N ILE A 251 29.63 -22.58 -33.99
CA ILE A 251 29.78 -22.18 -35.38
C ILE A 251 30.92 -21.16 -35.49
N LYS A 252 31.76 -21.26 -36.53
CA LYS A 252 32.86 -20.31 -36.73
C LYS A 252 32.32 -18.90 -36.99
N ASP A 253 32.99 -17.88 -36.46
CA ASP A 253 32.55 -16.47 -36.57
C ASP A 253 32.36 -15.99 -38.01
N GLU A 254 33.17 -16.48 -38.95
CA GLU A 254 33.00 -16.16 -40.38
C GLU A 254 31.73 -16.78 -40.96
N CYS A 255 31.39 -18.01 -40.56
CA CYS A 255 30.15 -18.66 -40.95
C CYS A 255 28.94 -18.00 -40.28
N LYS A 256 29.01 -17.66 -38.98
CA LYS A 256 27.96 -16.91 -38.27
C LYS A 256 27.58 -15.62 -38.99
N LYS A 257 28.59 -14.81 -39.33
CA LYS A 257 28.38 -13.56 -40.10
C LYS A 257 27.75 -13.84 -41.46
N SER A 258 28.15 -14.90 -42.13
CA SER A 258 27.59 -15.31 -43.42
C SER A 258 26.11 -15.74 -43.29
N ILE A 259 25.75 -16.51 -42.27
CA ILE A 259 24.37 -16.91 -41.97
C ILE A 259 23.50 -15.69 -41.70
N MET A 260 23.92 -14.81 -40.79
CA MET A 260 23.18 -13.58 -40.45
C MET A 260 23.02 -12.65 -41.65
N ARG A 261 24.03 -12.59 -42.51
CA ARG A 261 23.98 -11.80 -43.74
C ARG A 261 22.97 -12.34 -44.75
N VAL A 262 22.91 -13.67 -44.92
CA VAL A 262 21.89 -14.31 -45.77
C VAL A 262 20.48 -14.08 -45.23
N ALA A 263 20.32 -14.16 -43.91
CA ALA A 263 19.07 -13.83 -43.25
C ALA A 263 18.69 -12.34 -43.49
N GLU A 264 19.62 -11.39 -43.35
CA GLU A 264 19.38 -9.97 -43.67
C GLU A 264 18.93 -9.77 -45.13
N LEU A 265 19.59 -10.40 -46.11
CA LEU A 265 19.26 -10.19 -47.52
C LEU A 265 17.93 -10.82 -47.94
N SER A 266 17.54 -11.94 -47.33
CA SER A 266 16.25 -12.61 -47.54
C SER A 266 15.07 -11.95 -46.80
N SER A 267 15.33 -10.92 -45.97
CA SER A 267 14.31 -10.33 -45.08
C SER A 267 13.24 -9.46 -45.75
N ASP A 268 13.51 -8.94 -46.95
CA ASP A 268 12.60 -8.04 -47.68
C ASP A 268 11.39 -8.78 -48.25
N ASP A 269 11.61 -9.97 -48.80
CA ASP A 269 10.56 -10.78 -49.42
C ASP A 269 10.69 -12.24 -48.98
N PHE A 270 9.60 -12.79 -48.48
CA PHE A 270 9.56 -14.17 -47.97
C PHE A 270 9.82 -15.22 -49.05
N HIS A 271 9.62 -14.88 -50.35
CA HIS A 271 10.01 -15.75 -51.46
C HIS A 271 11.53 -16.01 -51.54
N LEU A 272 12.34 -15.09 -51.00
CA LEU A 272 13.80 -15.20 -51.00
C LEU A 272 14.32 -16.13 -49.90
N ASP A 273 13.49 -16.45 -48.90
CA ASP A 273 13.77 -17.48 -47.90
C ASP A 273 13.09 -18.78 -48.33
N ARG A 274 13.80 -19.57 -49.13
CA ARG A 274 13.21 -20.74 -49.80
C ARG A 274 12.66 -21.79 -48.82
N TYR A 275 13.34 -22.00 -47.70
CA TYR A 275 12.90 -22.94 -46.67
C TYR A 275 11.60 -22.43 -46.01
N LEU A 276 11.57 -21.15 -45.62
CA LEU A 276 10.39 -20.56 -44.98
C LEU A 276 9.21 -20.42 -45.95
N TYR A 277 9.46 -20.04 -47.20
CA TYR A 277 8.43 -19.98 -48.26
C TYR A 277 7.68 -21.30 -48.37
N PHE A 278 8.40 -22.43 -48.50
CA PHE A 278 7.75 -23.73 -48.61
C PHE A 278 7.11 -24.20 -47.31
N ALA A 279 7.69 -23.86 -46.17
CA ALA A 279 7.11 -24.15 -44.87
C ALA A 279 5.77 -23.41 -44.67
N CYS A 280 5.65 -22.18 -45.19
CA CYS A 280 4.58 -21.25 -44.85
C CYS A 280 3.64 -20.84 -46.00
N ARG A 281 3.83 -21.33 -47.24
CA ARG A 281 3.03 -20.88 -48.41
C ARG A 281 1.53 -21.08 -48.21
N ASP A 282 1.11 -22.25 -47.73
CA ASP A 282 -0.31 -22.58 -47.57
C ASP A 282 -0.91 -21.78 -46.39
N ASP A 283 -0.12 -21.54 -45.35
CA ASP A 283 -0.48 -20.65 -44.24
C ASP A 283 -0.57 -19.17 -44.69
N ARG A 284 0.30 -18.72 -45.60
CA ARG A 284 0.23 -17.38 -46.21
C ARG A 284 -1.06 -17.21 -46.99
N GLU A 285 -1.47 -18.19 -47.78
CA GLU A 285 -2.77 -18.14 -48.50
C GLU A 285 -3.94 -18.13 -47.51
N ARG A 286 -3.82 -18.84 -46.38
CA ARG A 286 -4.90 -18.92 -45.39
C ARG A 286 -5.08 -17.64 -44.57
N PHE A 287 -3.99 -17.04 -44.11
CA PHE A 287 -4.02 -15.92 -43.17
C PHE A 287 -3.71 -14.57 -43.83
N CYS A 288 -2.93 -14.56 -44.90
CA CYS A 288 -2.27 -13.38 -45.44
C CYS A 288 -2.52 -13.20 -46.96
N ASP A 289 -3.61 -13.73 -47.51
CA ASP A 289 -3.92 -13.70 -48.95
C ASP A 289 -3.84 -12.29 -49.56
N ASN A 290 -4.42 -11.31 -48.89
CA ASN A 290 -4.43 -9.91 -49.32
C ASN A 290 -3.13 -9.14 -49.02
N THR A 291 -2.12 -9.80 -48.42
CA THR A 291 -0.85 -9.15 -48.07
C THR A 291 0.12 -9.22 -49.25
N LEU A 292 0.50 -8.05 -49.77
CA LEU A 292 1.48 -7.94 -50.85
C LEU A 292 2.89 -8.31 -50.36
N ALA A 293 3.61 -9.14 -51.11
CA ALA A 293 5.00 -9.50 -50.88
C ALA A 293 5.95 -8.29 -50.98
N GLY A 294 7.11 -8.39 -50.34
CA GLY A 294 8.09 -7.28 -50.20
C GLY A 294 7.93 -6.46 -48.91
N GLU A 295 8.97 -5.71 -48.58
CA GLU A 295 9.13 -4.88 -47.38
C GLU A 295 8.93 -5.61 -46.04
N GLY A 296 9.05 -6.94 -46.04
CA GLY A 296 8.84 -7.78 -44.87
C GLY A 296 7.37 -7.96 -44.45
N ARG A 297 6.39 -7.47 -45.24
CA ARG A 297 4.96 -7.47 -44.85
C ARG A 297 4.38 -8.86 -44.61
N VAL A 298 4.78 -9.84 -45.43
CA VAL A 298 4.30 -11.22 -45.29
C VAL A 298 4.83 -11.85 -44.00
N TYR A 299 6.11 -11.64 -43.66
CA TYR A 299 6.66 -12.08 -42.36
C TYR A 299 5.87 -11.48 -41.21
N LYS A 300 5.62 -10.16 -41.24
CA LYS A 300 4.84 -9.46 -40.22
C LYS A 300 3.44 -10.05 -40.04
N CYS A 301 2.73 -10.33 -41.13
CA CYS A 301 1.42 -10.97 -41.08
C CYS A 301 1.49 -12.39 -40.49
N LEU A 302 2.42 -13.21 -40.97
CA LEU A 302 2.60 -14.58 -40.47
C LEU A 302 2.99 -14.63 -38.98
N PHE A 303 3.81 -13.69 -38.49
CA PHE A 303 4.14 -13.58 -37.07
C PHE A 303 2.89 -13.33 -36.21
N ASN A 304 1.98 -12.46 -36.65
CA ASN A 304 0.74 -12.17 -35.91
C ASN A 304 -0.21 -13.39 -35.80
N HIS A 305 -0.14 -14.31 -36.77
CA HIS A 305 -0.96 -15.53 -36.81
C HIS A 305 -0.21 -16.80 -36.35
N LYS A 306 1.06 -16.70 -35.93
CA LYS A 306 1.95 -17.82 -35.58
C LYS A 306 1.31 -18.83 -34.60
N PHE A 307 0.54 -18.33 -33.63
CA PHE A 307 -0.06 -19.13 -32.56
C PHE A 307 -1.52 -19.51 -32.78
N GLU A 308 -2.10 -19.19 -33.94
CA GLU A 308 -3.43 -19.67 -34.31
C GLU A 308 -3.40 -21.20 -34.50
N GLU A 309 -4.46 -21.90 -34.09
CA GLU A 309 -4.53 -23.38 -34.17
C GLU A 309 -4.43 -23.90 -35.61
N ALA A 310 -4.87 -23.07 -36.55
CA ALA A 310 -4.87 -23.33 -37.98
C ALA A 310 -3.48 -23.24 -38.65
N MET A 311 -2.45 -22.74 -37.96
CA MET A 311 -1.07 -22.59 -38.45
C MET A 311 -0.33 -23.93 -38.43
N THR A 312 0.33 -24.32 -39.53
CA THR A 312 1.09 -25.57 -39.57
C THR A 312 2.32 -25.55 -38.64
N GLU A 313 2.67 -26.69 -38.05
CA GLU A 313 3.87 -26.78 -37.18
C GLU A 313 5.16 -26.48 -37.96
N ARG A 314 5.25 -26.91 -39.22
CA ARG A 314 6.41 -26.64 -40.09
C ARG A 314 6.61 -25.13 -40.30
N CYS A 315 5.54 -24.39 -40.59
CA CYS A 315 5.62 -22.93 -40.69
C CYS A 315 5.94 -22.29 -39.34
N ARG A 316 5.29 -22.72 -38.26
CA ARG A 316 5.50 -22.18 -36.91
C ARG A 316 6.96 -22.33 -36.46
N GLU A 317 7.58 -23.49 -36.71
CA GLU A 317 8.99 -23.72 -36.42
C GLU A 317 9.90 -22.80 -37.24
N ALA A 318 9.65 -22.67 -38.55
CA ALA A 318 10.43 -21.79 -39.43
C ALA A 318 10.34 -20.32 -38.99
N LEU A 319 9.13 -19.83 -38.67
CA LEU A 319 8.91 -18.50 -38.13
C LEU A 319 9.62 -18.29 -36.78
N THR A 320 9.63 -19.32 -35.92
CA THR A 320 10.33 -19.27 -34.62
C THR A 320 11.84 -19.14 -34.82
N THR A 321 12.45 -19.96 -35.67
CA THR A 321 13.87 -19.83 -36.02
C THR A 321 14.17 -18.44 -36.54
N ARG A 322 13.33 -17.92 -37.43
CA ARG A 322 13.47 -16.58 -37.99
C ARG A 322 13.41 -15.48 -36.92
N GLN A 323 12.45 -15.53 -36.01
CA GLN A 323 12.36 -14.57 -34.90
C GLN A 323 13.57 -14.62 -33.96
N LYS A 324 14.13 -15.81 -33.71
CA LYS A 324 15.35 -15.96 -32.90
C LYS A 324 16.59 -15.35 -33.57
N LEU A 325 16.70 -15.44 -34.90
CA LEU A 325 17.74 -14.72 -35.63
C LEU A 325 17.54 -13.20 -35.53
N ILE A 326 16.30 -12.70 -35.59
CA ILE A 326 16.01 -11.26 -35.41
C ILE A 326 16.38 -10.78 -34.00
N ALA A 327 16.17 -11.60 -32.96
CA ALA A 327 16.59 -11.27 -31.60
C ALA A 327 18.12 -11.09 -31.49
N GLN A 328 18.89 -11.92 -32.21
CA GLN A 328 20.36 -11.84 -32.26
C GLN A 328 20.87 -10.66 -33.11
N ASP A 329 20.25 -10.37 -34.26
CA ASP A 329 20.54 -9.18 -35.06
C ASP A 329 19.25 -8.57 -35.64
N TYR A 330 18.94 -7.34 -35.22
CA TYR A 330 17.72 -6.65 -35.66
C TYR A 330 17.67 -6.43 -37.18
N LYS A 331 18.81 -6.43 -37.88
CA LYS A 331 18.89 -6.23 -39.33
C LYS A 331 18.24 -7.37 -40.13
N VAL A 332 18.06 -8.54 -39.52
CA VAL A 332 17.33 -9.67 -40.10
C VAL A 332 15.84 -9.33 -40.32
N SER A 333 15.34 -8.25 -39.70
CA SER A 333 14.05 -7.65 -40.00
C SER A 333 14.20 -6.44 -40.92
N TYR A 334 13.72 -6.58 -42.16
CA TYR A 334 13.73 -5.47 -43.12
C TYR A 334 12.88 -4.28 -42.64
N SER A 335 11.65 -4.54 -42.18
CA SER A 335 10.71 -3.50 -41.77
C SER A 335 11.25 -2.67 -40.60
N LEU A 336 11.78 -3.33 -39.57
CA LEU A 336 12.39 -2.69 -38.41
C LEU A 336 13.66 -1.91 -38.80
N ALA A 337 14.57 -2.54 -39.54
CA ALA A 337 15.83 -1.91 -39.95
C ALA A 337 15.60 -0.68 -40.83
N LYS A 338 14.59 -0.72 -41.72
CA LYS A 338 14.19 0.39 -42.58
C LYS A 338 13.55 1.51 -41.77
N ALA A 339 12.53 1.20 -40.96
CA ALA A 339 11.77 2.18 -40.19
C ALA A 339 12.65 2.92 -39.18
N CYS A 340 13.55 2.21 -38.48
CA CYS A 340 14.40 2.80 -37.45
C CYS A 340 15.73 3.38 -37.97
N LYS A 341 16.04 3.26 -39.26
CA LYS A 341 17.36 3.64 -39.84
C LYS A 341 17.78 5.08 -39.51
N SER A 342 16.87 6.03 -39.63
CA SER A 342 17.12 7.45 -39.38
C SER A 342 17.31 7.73 -37.89
N ASP A 343 16.46 7.16 -37.04
CA ASP A 343 16.46 7.34 -35.60
C ASP A 343 17.71 6.71 -34.95
N LEU A 344 18.13 5.52 -35.41
CA LEU A 344 19.37 4.87 -34.94
C LEU A 344 20.60 5.75 -35.20
N ARG A 345 20.69 6.37 -36.38
CA ARG A 345 21.79 7.31 -36.71
C ARG A 345 21.71 8.58 -35.87
N LYS A 346 20.50 9.14 -35.73
CA LYS A 346 20.24 10.38 -34.97
C LYS A 346 20.60 10.23 -33.49
N TYR A 347 20.30 9.08 -32.90
CA TYR A 347 20.50 8.82 -31.47
C TYR A 347 21.75 7.99 -31.15
N ARG A 348 22.56 7.65 -32.15
CA ARG A 348 23.81 6.88 -32.02
C ARG A 348 23.61 5.50 -31.37
N CYS A 349 22.49 4.84 -31.67
CA CYS A 349 22.19 3.49 -31.20
C CYS A 349 22.90 2.39 -32.01
N SER A 350 24.08 2.69 -32.57
CA SER A 350 24.85 1.78 -33.42
C SER A 350 25.97 1.08 -32.64
N ALA A 351 26.43 -0.05 -33.17
CA ALA A 351 27.41 -0.92 -32.52
C ALA A 351 28.81 -0.29 -32.29
N ASP A 352 29.14 0.78 -33.03
CA ASP A 352 30.45 1.46 -32.98
C ASP A 352 30.63 2.42 -31.79
N SER A 353 29.70 2.44 -30.83
CA SER A 353 29.62 3.46 -29.76
C SER A 353 30.50 3.19 -28.53
N GLY A 354 31.41 2.20 -28.57
CA GLY A 354 32.43 1.98 -27.52
C GLY A 354 31.91 1.39 -26.20
N VAL A 355 30.64 1.03 -26.10
CA VAL A 355 30.03 0.36 -24.93
C VAL A 355 30.18 -1.17 -25.06
N PRO A 356 30.56 -1.92 -24.01
CA PRO A 356 30.77 -3.38 -24.08
C PRO A 356 29.56 -4.16 -24.62
N ARG A 357 28.34 -3.71 -24.30
CA ARG A 357 27.05 -4.25 -24.76
C ARG A 357 26.68 -3.90 -26.20
N ALA A 358 27.35 -2.90 -26.79
CA ALA A 358 27.08 -2.41 -28.14
C ALA A 358 27.87 -3.18 -29.21
N ARG A 359 28.74 -4.14 -28.88
CA ARG A 359 29.58 -4.82 -29.89
C ARG A 359 28.80 -5.65 -30.92
N GLU A 360 27.51 -5.90 -30.70
CA GLU A 360 26.64 -6.71 -31.55
C GLU A 360 25.32 -5.97 -31.83
N ALA A 361 24.76 -6.11 -33.04
CA ALA A 361 23.53 -5.45 -33.48
C ALA A 361 22.25 -6.09 -32.90
N ARG A 362 22.24 -6.42 -31.61
CA ARG A 362 21.14 -7.13 -30.93
C ARG A 362 19.86 -6.29 -30.88
N LEU A 363 18.71 -6.97 -30.95
CA LEU A 363 17.39 -6.34 -30.85
C LEU A 363 17.17 -5.66 -29.49
N SER A 364 17.54 -6.31 -28.38
CA SER A 364 17.37 -5.77 -27.03
C SER A 364 18.11 -4.44 -26.84
N TYR A 365 19.33 -4.30 -27.37
CA TYR A 365 20.07 -3.05 -27.32
C TYR A 365 19.37 -1.93 -28.12
N LEU A 366 18.87 -2.24 -29.32
CA LEU A 366 18.12 -1.28 -30.14
C LEU A 366 16.88 -0.76 -29.40
N LEU A 367 16.07 -1.68 -28.85
CA LEU A 367 14.85 -1.35 -28.13
C LEU A 367 15.15 -0.45 -26.92
N LEU A 368 16.09 -0.84 -26.07
CA LEU A 368 16.46 -0.07 -24.88
C LEU A 368 17.10 1.29 -25.22
N CYS A 369 17.89 1.38 -26.29
CA CYS A 369 18.54 2.64 -26.69
C CYS A 369 17.51 3.66 -27.19
N LEU A 370 16.60 3.24 -28.07
CA LEU A 370 15.55 4.10 -28.61
C LEU A 370 14.52 4.46 -27.52
N GLU A 371 14.18 3.53 -26.62
CA GLU A 371 13.32 3.82 -25.46
C GLU A 371 13.96 4.84 -24.52
N SER A 372 15.26 4.71 -24.25
CA SER A 372 15.97 5.74 -23.49
C SER A 372 15.90 7.11 -24.16
N ALA A 373 15.83 7.20 -25.49
CA ALA A 373 15.65 8.46 -26.19
C ALA A 373 14.23 9.02 -25.98
N VAL A 374 13.20 8.17 -26.06
CA VAL A 374 11.80 8.52 -25.79
C VAL A 374 11.63 9.06 -24.36
N HIS A 375 12.17 8.36 -23.35
CA HIS A 375 12.14 8.82 -21.96
C HIS A 375 12.85 10.16 -21.72
N ARG A 376 13.89 10.48 -22.51
CA ARG A 376 14.57 11.79 -22.47
C ARG A 376 13.78 12.90 -23.21
N GLY A 377 12.54 12.64 -23.61
CA GLY A 377 11.69 13.58 -24.34
C GLY A 377 12.09 13.78 -25.81
N ARG A 378 12.86 12.85 -26.39
CA ARG A 378 13.28 12.92 -27.79
C ARG A 378 12.27 12.20 -28.68
N VAL A 379 12.06 12.72 -29.88
CA VAL A 379 11.06 12.20 -30.84
C VAL A 379 11.65 11.11 -31.73
N VAL A 380 11.21 9.87 -31.52
CA VAL A 380 11.41 8.73 -32.44
C VAL A 380 10.25 8.71 -33.44
N SER A 381 10.51 8.31 -34.69
CA SER A 381 9.48 8.26 -35.73
C SER A 381 8.35 7.28 -35.39
N GLY A 382 7.11 7.60 -35.78
CA GLY A 382 5.95 6.74 -35.52
C GLY A 382 6.05 5.37 -36.21
N GLU A 383 6.69 5.30 -37.38
CA GLU A 383 6.97 4.03 -38.07
C GLU A 383 7.94 3.16 -37.26
N CYS A 384 9.05 3.73 -36.76
CA CYS A 384 9.99 2.98 -35.91
C CYS A 384 9.35 2.56 -34.58
N GLN A 385 8.59 3.44 -33.92
CA GLN A 385 7.86 3.10 -32.71
C GLN A 385 6.86 1.96 -32.94
N GLY A 386 6.13 1.98 -34.06
CA GLY A 386 5.22 0.89 -34.42
C GLY A 386 5.92 -0.46 -34.54
N GLU A 387 7.06 -0.51 -35.25
CA GLU A 387 7.86 -1.73 -35.36
C GLU A 387 8.43 -2.17 -34.00
N MET A 388 8.92 -1.23 -33.17
CA MET A 388 9.37 -1.54 -31.81
C MET A 388 8.28 -2.21 -30.98
N MET A 389 7.04 -1.71 -31.05
CA MET A 389 5.90 -2.29 -30.33
C MET A 389 5.57 -3.71 -30.80
N ASP A 390 5.64 -3.96 -32.10
CA ASP A 390 5.39 -5.30 -32.65
C ASP A 390 6.42 -6.31 -32.14
N TYR A 391 7.71 -5.94 -32.10
CA TYR A 391 8.76 -6.79 -31.56
C TYR A 391 8.68 -6.99 -30.05
N ARG A 392 8.28 -5.95 -29.29
CA ARG A 392 8.01 -6.08 -27.85
C ARG A 392 6.88 -7.07 -27.58
N ARG A 393 5.79 -7.00 -28.37
CA ARG A 393 4.69 -7.97 -28.26
C ARG A 393 5.18 -9.38 -28.55
N MET A 394 5.98 -9.58 -29.60
CA MET A 394 6.54 -10.91 -29.92
C MET A 394 7.37 -11.48 -28.74
N LEU A 395 8.19 -10.66 -28.08
CA LEU A 395 8.97 -11.07 -26.90
C LEU A 395 8.07 -11.48 -25.72
N MET A 396 6.93 -10.80 -25.52
CA MET A 396 5.96 -11.14 -24.48
C MET A 396 5.00 -12.28 -24.85
N GLU A 397 4.86 -12.61 -26.13
CA GLU A 397 4.04 -13.74 -26.56
C GLU A 397 4.83 -15.07 -26.55
N ASP A 398 6.14 -15.02 -26.81
CA ASP A 398 7.01 -16.18 -26.99
C ASP A 398 8.31 -16.06 -26.17
N PHE A 399 8.35 -16.74 -25.02
CA PHE A 399 9.52 -16.78 -24.14
C PHE A 399 10.77 -17.35 -24.81
N SER A 400 10.62 -18.16 -25.86
CA SER A 400 11.76 -18.82 -26.53
C SER A 400 12.63 -17.84 -27.31
N LEU A 401 12.15 -16.62 -27.53
CA LEU A 401 12.90 -15.54 -28.18
C LEU A 401 13.94 -14.89 -27.28
N SER A 402 13.88 -15.10 -25.95
CA SER A 402 14.91 -14.68 -25.00
C SER A 402 15.77 -15.87 -24.58
N PRO A 403 17.02 -15.96 -25.07
CA PRO A 403 17.96 -17.02 -24.68
C PRO A 403 18.17 -17.08 -23.16
N GLU A 404 18.19 -15.93 -22.49
CA GLU A 404 18.38 -15.83 -21.04
C GLU A 404 17.26 -16.52 -20.26
N ILE A 405 16.01 -16.42 -20.71
CA ILE A 405 14.87 -17.12 -20.10
C ILE A 405 14.98 -18.63 -20.33
N VAL A 406 15.29 -19.04 -21.57
CA VAL A 406 15.42 -20.48 -21.92
C VAL A 406 16.55 -21.15 -21.14
N LEU A 407 17.65 -20.41 -20.91
CA LEU A 407 18.82 -20.89 -20.18
C LEU A 407 18.57 -20.92 -18.66
N HIS A 408 18.13 -19.79 -18.08
CA HIS A 408 18.10 -19.62 -16.64
C HIS A 408 16.79 -20.07 -15.97
N CYS A 409 15.67 -20.17 -16.70
CA CYS A 409 14.37 -20.57 -16.16
C CYS A 409 13.96 -21.99 -16.53
N ARG A 410 14.87 -22.83 -17.06
CA ARG A 410 14.52 -24.16 -17.58
C ARG A 410 13.85 -25.05 -16.53
N ALA A 411 14.41 -25.09 -15.32
CA ALA A 411 13.89 -25.93 -14.23
C ALA A 411 12.48 -25.51 -13.82
N GLU A 412 12.22 -24.21 -13.76
CA GLU A 412 10.92 -23.63 -13.45
C GLU A 412 9.90 -23.92 -14.55
N ILE A 413 10.29 -23.76 -15.83
CA ILE A 413 9.41 -24.04 -16.97
C ILE A 413 9.00 -25.51 -16.98
N GLU A 414 9.96 -26.43 -16.84
CA GLU A 414 9.71 -27.87 -16.86
C GLU A 414 8.95 -28.36 -15.61
N GLY A 415 9.28 -27.81 -14.44
CA GLY A 415 8.71 -28.23 -13.15
C GLY A 415 7.36 -27.62 -12.78
N HIS A 416 7.07 -26.38 -13.22
CA HIS A 416 5.91 -25.61 -12.74
C HIS A 416 4.97 -25.14 -13.87
N CYS A 417 5.45 -25.02 -15.12
CA CYS A 417 4.69 -24.41 -16.22
C CYS A 417 4.34 -25.38 -17.37
N SER A 418 4.64 -26.67 -17.22
CA SER A 418 4.60 -27.72 -18.24
C SER A 418 3.26 -27.81 -19.01
N GLY A 419 3.21 -27.19 -20.19
CA GLY A 419 2.07 -27.19 -21.13
C GLY A 419 1.56 -25.82 -21.58
N LEU A 420 1.94 -24.74 -20.88
CA LEU A 420 1.60 -23.36 -21.28
C LEU A 420 2.70 -22.87 -22.24
N HIS A 421 2.43 -22.74 -23.54
CA HIS A 421 3.45 -22.34 -24.54
C HIS A 421 3.06 -21.21 -25.49
N ARG A 422 1.83 -20.67 -25.38
CA ARG A 422 1.29 -19.75 -26.39
C ARG A 422 0.76 -18.47 -25.77
N LYS A 423 0.82 -17.37 -26.54
CA LYS A 423 0.25 -16.06 -26.21
C LYS A 423 0.70 -15.54 -24.82
N GLY A 424 1.96 -15.72 -24.46
CA GLY A 424 2.53 -15.18 -23.21
C GLY A 424 2.19 -15.94 -21.93
N ARG A 425 1.42 -17.03 -21.99
CA ARG A 425 1.01 -17.80 -20.79
C ARG A 425 2.19 -18.39 -20.01
N THR A 426 3.28 -18.79 -20.69
CA THR A 426 4.50 -19.29 -20.03
C THR A 426 5.17 -18.19 -19.21
N LEU A 427 5.27 -16.98 -19.78
CA LEU A 427 5.90 -15.84 -19.10
C LEU A 427 5.10 -15.46 -17.87
N HIS A 428 3.78 -15.41 -17.97
CA HIS A 428 2.93 -15.19 -16.82
C HIS A 428 3.00 -16.29 -15.76
N CYS A 429 3.15 -17.56 -16.17
CA CYS A 429 3.44 -18.64 -15.23
C CYS A 429 4.77 -18.39 -14.51
N LEU A 430 5.83 -18.01 -15.22
CA LEU A 430 7.12 -17.66 -14.62
C LEU A 430 7.01 -16.42 -13.70
N MET A 431 6.21 -15.42 -14.07
CA MET A 431 5.91 -14.26 -13.21
C MET A 431 5.21 -14.68 -11.91
N ARG A 432 4.28 -15.62 -11.99
CA ARG A 432 3.60 -16.21 -10.83
C ARG A 432 4.56 -16.98 -9.92
N VAL A 433 5.43 -17.80 -10.50
CA VAL A 433 6.47 -18.51 -9.72
C VAL A 433 7.44 -17.48 -9.11
N GLY A 434 7.84 -16.44 -9.84
CA GLY A 434 8.70 -15.35 -9.37
C GLY A 434 8.07 -14.46 -8.29
N ARG A 435 6.73 -14.45 -8.19
CA ARG A 435 5.97 -13.85 -7.08
C ARG A 435 5.99 -14.71 -5.81
N GLY A 436 6.32 -16.00 -5.93
CA GLY A 436 6.41 -16.95 -4.82
C GLY A 436 5.14 -17.77 -4.59
N ASP A 437 4.15 -17.71 -5.47
CA ASP A 437 2.88 -18.46 -5.31
C ASP A 437 3.03 -19.97 -5.51
N ALA A 438 4.10 -20.38 -6.21
CA ALA A 438 4.35 -21.77 -6.59
C ALA A 438 5.71 -22.31 -6.10
N GLY A 439 6.41 -21.58 -5.22
CA GLY A 439 7.72 -21.97 -4.68
C GLY A 439 8.82 -20.91 -4.85
N ALA A 440 10.04 -21.23 -4.40
CA ALA A 440 11.20 -20.36 -4.56
C ALA A 440 11.78 -20.47 -5.99
N VAL A 441 11.99 -19.33 -6.65
CA VAL A 441 12.52 -19.23 -8.01
C VAL A 441 14.05 -19.04 -7.99
N ASP A 442 14.76 -19.57 -8.99
CA ASP A 442 16.21 -19.33 -9.11
C ASP A 442 16.51 -17.82 -9.30
N PRO A 443 17.47 -17.24 -8.55
CA PRO A 443 17.79 -15.82 -8.67
C PRO A 443 18.22 -15.37 -10.07
N ASN A 444 18.80 -16.26 -10.88
CA ASN A 444 19.16 -15.96 -12.26
C ASN A 444 17.92 -15.99 -13.17
N CYS A 445 16.98 -16.91 -12.95
CA CYS A 445 15.68 -16.87 -13.62
C CYS A 445 14.93 -15.56 -13.31
N GLN A 446 14.88 -15.16 -12.04
CA GLN A 446 14.24 -13.90 -11.62
C GLN A 446 14.87 -12.68 -12.31
N ARG A 447 16.20 -12.65 -12.45
CA ARG A 447 16.91 -11.55 -13.14
C ARG A 447 16.66 -11.57 -14.65
N ALA A 448 16.62 -12.76 -15.26
CA ALA A 448 16.30 -12.92 -16.67
C ALA A 448 14.88 -12.40 -16.97
N LEU A 449 13.91 -12.75 -16.12
CA LEU A 449 12.53 -12.27 -16.23
C LEU A 449 12.41 -10.75 -16.04
N GLN A 450 13.11 -10.17 -15.07
CA GLN A 450 13.20 -8.71 -14.92
C GLN A 450 13.78 -8.02 -16.16
N THR A 451 14.81 -8.62 -16.76
CA THR A 451 15.46 -8.08 -17.97
C THR A 451 14.49 -8.12 -19.15
N LEU A 452 13.80 -9.24 -19.36
CA LEU A 452 12.79 -9.37 -20.41
C LEU A 452 11.66 -8.35 -20.25
N ILE A 453 11.13 -8.17 -19.04
CA ILE A 453 10.07 -7.18 -18.78
C ILE A 453 10.57 -5.76 -19.07
N GLN A 454 11.83 -5.44 -18.76
CA GLN A 454 12.42 -4.15 -19.11
C GLN A 454 12.60 -3.96 -20.63
N GLU A 455 12.96 -5.02 -21.36
CA GLU A 455 13.12 -4.97 -22.82
C GLU A 455 11.78 -4.84 -23.55
N ALA A 456 10.78 -5.61 -23.09
CA ALA A 456 9.43 -5.60 -23.63
C ALA A 456 8.63 -4.35 -23.23
N ASP A 457 8.87 -3.80 -22.04
CA ASP A 457 8.20 -2.62 -21.48
C ASP A 457 6.65 -2.66 -21.55
N PRO A 458 6.00 -3.73 -21.04
CA PRO A 458 4.54 -3.81 -21.01
C PRO A 458 3.88 -2.77 -20.08
N GLY A 459 4.66 -2.11 -19.20
CA GLY A 459 4.19 -1.00 -18.36
C GLY A 459 3.89 0.28 -19.15
N ALA A 460 4.60 0.52 -20.26
CA ALA A 460 4.33 1.64 -21.16
C ALA A 460 3.06 1.46 -22.00
N ASP A 461 2.75 0.23 -22.39
CA ASP A 461 1.54 -0.11 -23.13
C ASP A 461 1.12 -1.55 -22.85
N TYR A 462 0.03 -1.71 -22.12
CA TYR A 462 -0.51 -3.02 -21.73
C TYR A 462 -0.82 -3.93 -22.92
N ARG A 463 -1.01 -3.39 -24.14
CA ARG A 463 -1.28 -4.18 -25.36
C ARG A 463 -0.08 -4.99 -25.86
N ILE A 464 1.10 -4.73 -25.31
CA ILE A 464 2.29 -5.56 -25.50
C ILE A 464 2.06 -6.92 -24.83
N ASP A 465 1.38 -6.94 -23.69
CA ASP A 465 1.01 -8.13 -22.96
C ASP A 465 -0.35 -8.65 -23.43
N ARG A 466 -0.32 -9.58 -24.38
CA ARG A 466 -1.53 -10.18 -24.94
C ARG A 466 -2.34 -10.96 -23.91
N ALA A 467 -1.70 -11.65 -22.97
CA ALA A 467 -2.39 -12.44 -21.96
C ALA A 467 -3.14 -11.54 -20.99
N LEU A 468 -2.53 -10.45 -20.55
CA LEU A 468 -3.19 -9.43 -19.74
C LEU A 468 -4.33 -8.74 -20.51
N ASN A 469 -4.08 -8.34 -21.75
CA ASN A 469 -5.08 -7.67 -22.58
C ASN A 469 -6.34 -8.54 -22.80
N GLU A 470 -6.16 -9.81 -23.19
CA GLU A 470 -7.27 -10.76 -23.38
C GLU A 470 -8.05 -10.99 -22.06
N ALA A 471 -7.36 -11.08 -20.92
CA ALA A 471 -7.99 -11.30 -19.62
C ALA A 471 -8.76 -10.07 -19.11
N CYS A 472 -8.28 -8.86 -19.38
CA CYS A 472 -8.82 -7.62 -18.83
C CYS A 472 -9.78 -6.85 -19.76
N GLU A 473 -9.99 -7.30 -20.99
CA GLU A 473 -10.82 -6.60 -22.01
C GLU A 473 -12.20 -6.18 -21.46
N SER A 474 -12.90 -7.07 -20.73
CA SER A 474 -14.21 -6.76 -20.15
C SER A 474 -14.16 -5.66 -19.10
N VAL A 475 -13.13 -5.65 -18.25
CA VAL A 475 -12.92 -4.65 -17.19
C VAL A 475 -12.57 -3.30 -17.81
N ILE A 476 -11.73 -3.29 -18.84
CA ILE A 476 -11.33 -2.08 -19.57
C ILE A 476 -12.55 -1.41 -20.21
N GLN A 477 -13.41 -2.19 -20.87
CA GLN A 477 -14.61 -1.66 -21.53
C GLN A 477 -15.68 -1.14 -20.55
N THR A 478 -15.76 -1.70 -19.35
CA THR A 478 -16.81 -1.38 -18.36
C THR A 478 -16.38 -0.34 -17.31
N ALA A 479 -15.12 -0.37 -16.86
CA ALA A 479 -14.59 0.50 -15.81
C ALA A 479 -13.65 1.59 -16.35
N CYS A 480 -12.78 1.26 -17.32
CA CYS A 480 -11.70 2.15 -17.79
C CYS A 480 -11.95 2.80 -19.16
N LYS A 481 -13.20 2.79 -19.67
CA LYS A 481 -13.59 3.32 -20.99
C LYS A 481 -13.16 4.76 -21.29
N HIS A 482 -12.99 5.58 -20.25
CA HIS A 482 -12.64 7.00 -20.38
C HIS A 482 -11.15 7.22 -20.70
N ILE A 483 -10.31 6.20 -20.53
CA ILE A 483 -8.88 6.24 -20.81
C ILE A 483 -8.64 5.78 -22.26
N ARG A 484 -7.71 6.44 -22.96
CA ARG A 484 -7.39 6.10 -24.36
C ARG A 484 -6.67 4.75 -24.42
N ASN A 485 -7.00 3.93 -25.41
CA ASN A 485 -6.31 2.66 -25.64
C ASN A 485 -4.80 2.87 -25.87
N GLY A 486 -3.99 2.13 -25.11
CA GLY A 486 -2.52 2.23 -25.13
C GLY A 486 -1.94 3.32 -24.24
N ASP A 487 -2.77 4.02 -23.45
CA ASP A 487 -2.28 4.93 -22.41
C ASP A 487 -1.79 4.12 -21.18
N PRO A 488 -0.59 4.40 -20.64
CA PRO A 488 -0.09 3.72 -19.43
C PRO A 488 -1.00 3.90 -18.21
N MET A 489 -1.90 4.90 -18.19
CA MET A 489 -2.88 5.07 -17.12
C MET A 489 -3.90 3.91 -17.01
N ILE A 490 -4.04 3.06 -18.04
CA ILE A 490 -4.94 1.91 -17.99
C ILE A 490 -4.56 0.94 -16.86
N LEU A 491 -3.26 0.68 -16.67
CA LEU A 491 -2.81 -0.22 -15.59
C LEU A 491 -3.16 0.35 -14.21
N SER A 492 -3.05 1.67 -14.03
CA SER A 492 -3.47 2.34 -12.79
C SER A 492 -4.99 2.19 -12.56
N CYS A 493 -5.81 2.39 -13.60
CA CYS A 493 -7.26 2.22 -13.50
C CYS A 493 -7.65 0.77 -13.15
N LEU A 494 -6.98 -0.22 -13.76
CA LEU A 494 -7.21 -1.63 -13.43
C LEU A 494 -6.86 -1.93 -11.96
N MET A 495 -5.75 -1.39 -11.45
CA MET A 495 -5.36 -1.54 -10.05
C MET A 495 -6.33 -0.86 -9.07
N GLU A 496 -6.90 0.30 -9.41
CA GLU A 496 -7.94 0.98 -8.61
C GLU A 496 -9.22 0.13 -8.48
N HIS A 497 -9.51 -0.67 -9.51
CA HIS A 497 -10.67 -1.55 -9.59
C HIS A 497 -10.42 -2.98 -9.10
N LEU A 498 -9.22 -3.32 -8.63
CA LEU A 498 -8.79 -4.69 -8.26
C LEU A 498 -9.79 -5.43 -7.36
N TYR A 499 -10.30 -4.77 -6.31
CA TYR A 499 -11.26 -5.36 -5.36
C TYR A 499 -12.68 -4.82 -5.51
N THR A 500 -13.08 -4.50 -6.74
CA THR A 500 -14.45 -4.07 -7.04
C THR A 500 -15.18 -5.19 -7.78
N ASP A 501 -16.51 -5.20 -7.70
CA ASP A 501 -17.36 -6.19 -8.41
C ASP A 501 -17.19 -6.16 -9.94
N LYS A 502 -16.46 -5.15 -10.47
CA LYS A 502 -16.12 -5.02 -11.88
C LYS A 502 -14.90 -5.84 -12.29
N MET A 503 -14.06 -6.26 -11.35
CA MET A 503 -12.85 -7.04 -11.64
C MET A 503 -13.20 -8.51 -11.88
N VAL A 504 -12.50 -9.13 -12.83
CA VAL A 504 -12.62 -10.56 -13.15
C VAL A 504 -11.38 -11.28 -12.64
N GLU A 505 -11.55 -12.46 -12.03
CA GLU A 505 -10.47 -13.26 -11.42
C GLU A 505 -9.27 -13.49 -12.36
N GLU A 506 -9.52 -13.76 -13.65
CA GLU A 506 -8.43 -13.95 -14.63
C GLU A 506 -7.66 -12.64 -14.87
N CYS A 507 -8.33 -11.50 -14.95
CA CYS A 507 -7.69 -10.19 -15.09
C CYS A 507 -6.88 -9.83 -13.83
N GLU A 508 -7.46 -10.06 -12.64
CA GLU A 508 -6.82 -9.84 -11.35
C GLU A 508 -5.48 -10.59 -11.27
N HIS A 509 -5.48 -11.89 -11.56
CA HIS A 509 -4.25 -12.69 -11.52
C HIS A 509 -3.19 -12.19 -12.49
N ARG A 510 -3.54 -11.93 -13.75
CA ARG A 510 -2.57 -11.45 -14.76
C ARG A 510 -2.03 -10.06 -14.43
N LEU A 511 -2.89 -9.19 -13.93
CA LEU A 511 -2.51 -7.83 -13.54
C LEU A 511 -1.51 -7.86 -12.39
N LEU A 512 -1.76 -8.65 -11.34
CA LEU A 512 -0.86 -8.75 -10.21
C LEU A 512 0.48 -9.43 -10.55
N GLU A 513 0.48 -10.43 -11.45
CA GLU A 513 1.70 -11.07 -11.97
C GLU A 513 2.63 -10.03 -12.61
N LEU A 514 2.09 -9.13 -13.43
CA LEU A 514 2.86 -8.04 -14.05
C LEU A 514 3.22 -6.94 -13.05
N GLN A 515 2.25 -6.51 -12.24
CA GLN A 515 2.41 -5.42 -11.27
C GLN A 515 3.49 -5.72 -10.23
N TYR A 516 3.71 -6.99 -9.89
CA TYR A 516 4.80 -7.41 -9.01
C TYR A 516 6.18 -6.90 -9.48
N PHE A 517 6.44 -6.91 -10.79
CA PHE A 517 7.71 -6.43 -11.35
C PHE A 517 7.72 -4.90 -11.49
N ILE A 518 6.62 -4.30 -11.97
CA ILE A 518 6.49 -2.84 -12.12
C ILE A 518 6.67 -2.14 -10.77
N ALA A 519 6.05 -2.65 -9.71
CA ALA A 519 6.14 -2.05 -8.39
C ALA A 519 7.57 -2.10 -7.80
N ARG A 520 8.45 -3.01 -8.25
CA ARG A 520 9.81 -3.21 -7.70
C ARG A 520 10.87 -2.38 -8.40
N ASP A 521 10.69 -2.07 -9.68
CA ASP A 521 11.61 -1.23 -10.45
C ASP A 521 10.89 0.01 -10.97
N TRP A 522 11.23 1.17 -10.40
CA TRP A 522 10.67 2.46 -10.77
C TRP A 522 10.88 2.82 -12.26
N LYS A 523 11.83 2.17 -12.97
CA LYS A 523 12.04 2.33 -14.42
C LYS A 523 10.91 1.72 -15.25
N LEU A 524 10.18 0.75 -14.69
CA LEU A 524 9.08 0.02 -15.33
C LEU A 524 7.72 0.71 -15.14
N ASP A 525 7.64 1.76 -14.32
CA ASP A 525 6.47 2.63 -14.23
C ASP A 525 6.73 3.93 -15.03
N PRO A 526 6.18 4.08 -16.24
CA PRO A 526 6.49 5.21 -17.12
C PRO A 526 6.06 6.57 -16.55
N ILE A 527 4.99 6.60 -15.77
CA ILE A 527 4.41 7.82 -15.21
C ILE A 527 5.29 8.30 -14.06
N LEU A 528 5.59 7.40 -13.11
CA LEU A 528 6.50 7.64 -12.01
C LEU A 528 7.87 8.07 -12.52
N TYR A 529 8.46 7.32 -13.47
CA TYR A 529 9.77 7.65 -14.02
C TYR A 529 9.77 9.06 -14.61
N ARG A 530 8.81 9.38 -15.48
CA ARG A 530 8.72 10.70 -16.15
C ARG A 530 8.57 11.84 -15.16
N LYS A 531 7.74 11.68 -14.13
CA LYS A 531 7.47 12.73 -13.12
C LYS A 531 8.57 12.86 -12.08
N CYS A 532 9.27 11.77 -11.74
CA CYS A 532 10.27 11.73 -10.68
C CYS A 532 11.73 11.77 -11.15
N GLN A 533 12.04 11.60 -12.44
CA GLN A 533 13.43 11.53 -12.92
C GLN A 533 14.28 12.73 -12.49
N GLY A 534 13.74 13.95 -12.56
CA GLY A 534 14.46 15.16 -12.14
C GLY A 534 14.78 15.17 -10.63
N ASP A 535 13.84 14.73 -9.81
CA ASP A 535 14.03 14.61 -8.36
C ASP A 535 14.96 13.46 -8.00
N ALA A 536 14.89 12.33 -8.71
CA ALA A 536 15.75 11.17 -8.53
C ALA A 536 17.22 11.52 -8.83
N VAL A 537 17.50 12.26 -9.91
CA VAL A 537 18.86 12.76 -10.20
C VAL A 537 19.33 13.73 -9.12
N ARG A 538 18.45 14.64 -8.69
CA ARG A 538 18.80 15.71 -7.74
C ARG A 538 19.01 15.21 -6.31
N LEU A 539 18.22 14.24 -5.85
CA LEU A 539 18.13 13.81 -4.45
C LEU A 539 18.71 12.42 -4.22
N CYS A 540 18.59 11.53 -5.20
CA CYS A 540 18.99 10.11 -5.11
C CYS A 540 20.20 9.77 -5.98
N HIS A 541 20.81 10.77 -6.63
CA HIS A 541 22.03 10.65 -7.44
C HIS A 541 21.96 9.57 -8.54
N THR A 542 20.81 9.41 -9.19
CA THR A 542 20.61 8.40 -10.24
C THR A 542 21.23 8.81 -11.58
N HIS A 543 21.82 7.85 -12.30
CA HIS A 543 22.36 8.03 -13.65
C HIS A 543 21.38 7.47 -14.72
N GLY A 544 20.59 8.33 -15.36
CA GLY A 544 19.76 7.97 -16.53
C GLY A 544 18.79 6.77 -16.38
N TRP A 545 18.14 6.37 -17.48
CA TRP A 545 17.23 5.21 -17.52
C TRP A 545 17.99 3.88 -17.78
N ASN A 546 19.14 3.94 -18.47
CA ASN A 546 19.88 2.78 -18.98
C ASN A 546 21.40 2.82 -18.68
N GLU A 547 21.86 3.70 -17.78
CA GLU A 547 23.29 3.81 -17.43
C GLU A 547 23.57 2.95 -16.18
N THR A 548 23.95 1.69 -16.40
CA THR A 548 24.36 0.74 -15.35
C THR A 548 25.77 1.04 -14.85
N SER A 549 25.96 2.19 -14.20
CA SER A 549 27.12 2.44 -13.36
C SER A 549 26.64 2.48 -11.91
N GLU A 550 27.02 1.45 -11.16
CA GLU A 550 26.67 1.14 -9.77
C GLU A 550 25.38 0.32 -9.53
N MET A 551 25.61 -0.84 -8.92
CA MET A 551 24.67 -1.91 -8.61
C MET A 551 23.76 -1.48 -7.44
N MET A 552 22.87 -0.50 -7.65
CA MET A 552 21.84 -0.21 -6.64
C MET A 552 20.82 -1.35 -6.58
N PRO A 553 20.44 -1.83 -5.38
CA PRO A 553 19.41 -2.86 -5.23
C PRO A 553 18.07 -2.43 -5.87
N PRO A 554 17.30 -3.37 -6.47
CA PRO A 554 15.94 -3.09 -6.92
C PRO A 554 15.12 -2.43 -5.80
N GLY A 555 14.41 -1.34 -6.13
CA GLY A 555 13.60 -0.57 -5.17
C GLY A 555 14.35 0.50 -4.36
N ALA A 556 15.68 0.59 -4.41
CA ALA A 556 16.45 1.58 -3.65
C ALA A 556 16.08 3.03 -4.01
N ILE A 557 15.87 3.31 -5.30
CA ILE A 557 15.52 4.65 -5.79
C ILE A 557 14.13 5.05 -5.30
N PHE A 558 13.15 4.15 -5.42
CA PHE A 558 11.81 4.40 -4.88
C PHE A 558 11.87 4.67 -3.37
N SER A 559 12.62 3.86 -2.61
CA SER A 559 12.80 4.07 -1.17
C SER A 559 13.43 5.44 -0.84
N CYS A 560 14.34 5.93 -1.68
CA CYS A 560 14.93 7.25 -1.56
C CYS A 560 13.89 8.35 -1.85
N LEU A 561 13.19 8.29 -2.99
CA LEU A 561 12.14 9.24 -3.36
C LEU A 561 11.08 9.32 -2.25
N TYR A 562 10.62 8.16 -1.79
CA TYR A 562 9.71 8.00 -0.67
C TYR A 562 10.18 8.73 0.60
N ARG A 563 11.43 8.54 1.04
CA ARG A 563 11.98 9.28 2.21
C ARG A 563 11.98 10.80 2.02
N HIS A 564 11.99 11.28 0.79
CA HIS A 564 11.96 12.72 0.47
C HIS A 564 10.54 13.25 0.21
N ALA A 565 9.54 12.38 0.02
CA ALA A 565 8.13 12.74 -0.15
C ALA A 565 7.53 13.33 1.15
N TYR A 566 7.99 12.83 2.30
CA TYR A 566 7.41 13.12 3.62
C TYR A 566 8.34 13.94 4.55
N ARG A 567 9.38 14.60 4.02
CA ARG A 567 10.24 15.49 4.84
C ARG A 567 9.54 16.79 5.21
N SER A 568 9.68 17.24 6.46
CA SER A 568 9.31 18.60 6.85
C SER A 568 10.22 19.64 6.19
N VAL A 569 9.80 20.92 6.11
CA VAL A 569 10.63 22.01 5.54
C VAL A 569 11.98 22.11 6.28
N ASP A 570 11.97 21.82 7.58
CA ASP A 570 13.14 21.86 8.45
C ASP A 570 14.11 20.67 8.24
N GLN A 571 13.66 19.58 7.61
CA GLN A 571 14.42 18.33 7.38
C GLN A 571 15.14 18.28 6.02
N GLY A 572 15.08 19.35 5.23
CA GLY A 572 15.84 19.54 3.99
C GLY A 572 15.01 19.48 2.70
N ARG A 573 15.65 19.11 1.58
CA ARG A 573 15.06 19.20 0.24
C ARG A 573 13.94 18.17 0.03
N ARG A 574 12.78 18.65 -0.43
CA ARG A 574 11.54 17.89 -0.73
C ARG A 574 11.47 17.44 -2.19
N LEU A 575 10.56 16.50 -2.46
CA LEU A 575 10.11 16.18 -3.83
C LEU A 575 9.30 17.33 -4.45
N SER A 576 9.25 17.35 -5.78
CA SER A 576 8.27 18.13 -6.54
C SER A 576 6.85 17.60 -6.27
N ARG A 577 5.83 18.47 -6.45
CA ARG A 577 4.42 18.09 -6.25
C ARG A 577 4.03 16.90 -7.12
N ASP A 578 4.36 16.94 -8.41
CA ASP A 578 4.07 15.87 -9.35
C ASP A 578 4.73 14.55 -8.96
N CYS A 579 6.00 14.56 -8.56
CA CYS A 579 6.67 13.34 -8.12
C CYS A 579 6.10 12.81 -6.79
N LYS A 580 5.73 13.69 -5.86
CA LYS A 580 5.10 13.28 -4.59
C LYS A 580 3.79 12.52 -4.84
N VAL A 581 2.93 13.03 -5.73
CA VAL A 581 1.66 12.38 -6.08
C VAL A 581 1.90 10.99 -6.68
N GLU A 582 2.87 10.85 -7.58
CA GLU A 582 3.18 9.53 -8.17
C GLU A 582 3.78 8.56 -7.14
N VAL A 583 4.63 9.05 -6.22
CA VAL A 583 5.13 8.22 -5.11
C VAL A 583 3.98 7.73 -4.22
N GLN A 584 3.02 8.61 -3.91
CA GLN A 584 1.81 8.24 -3.16
C GLN A 584 0.96 7.20 -3.92
N ARG A 585 0.76 7.37 -5.23
CA ARG A 585 0.05 6.39 -6.07
C ARG A 585 0.68 4.99 -5.97
N ILE A 586 2.01 4.89 -6.05
CA ILE A 586 2.70 3.60 -5.97
C ILE A 586 2.62 3.00 -4.57
N LEU A 587 2.71 3.82 -3.52
CA LEU A 587 2.51 3.33 -2.14
C LEU A 587 1.11 2.76 -1.95
N HIS A 588 0.09 3.46 -2.45
CA HIS A 588 -1.28 2.97 -2.44
C HIS A 588 -1.40 1.63 -3.18
N GLN A 589 -0.83 1.52 -4.39
CA GLN A 589 -0.82 0.26 -5.13
C GLN A 589 -0.08 -0.88 -4.41
N ARG A 590 1.00 -0.58 -3.68
CA ARG A 590 1.74 -1.58 -2.88
C ARG A 590 1.01 -2.00 -1.61
N ALA A 591 0.17 -1.12 -1.04
CA ALA A 591 -0.63 -1.44 0.13
C ALA A 591 -1.83 -2.36 -0.20
N LEU A 592 -2.24 -2.44 -1.47
CA LEU A 592 -3.33 -3.33 -1.90
C LEU A 592 -3.00 -4.82 -1.73
N ASP A 593 -1.74 -5.22 -1.83
CA ASP A 593 -1.31 -6.63 -1.74
C ASP A 593 0.09 -6.70 -1.11
N VAL A 594 0.25 -7.47 -0.03
CA VAL A 594 1.51 -7.59 0.71
C VAL A 594 2.63 -8.14 -0.18
N LYS A 595 2.31 -8.95 -1.19
CA LYS A 595 3.27 -9.47 -2.19
C LYS A 595 3.74 -8.38 -3.15
N LEU A 596 3.07 -7.22 -3.21
CA LEU A 596 3.57 -6.04 -3.93
C LEU A 596 4.58 -5.24 -3.09
N ASP A 597 4.60 -5.39 -1.74
CA ASP A 597 5.62 -4.80 -0.87
C ASP A 597 6.80 -5.77 -0.60
N PRO A 598 8.01 -5.47 -1.11
CA PRO A 598 9.16 -6.38 -0.97
C PRO A 598 9.67 -6.57 0.46
N ASP A 599 9.46 -5.60 1.35
CA ASP A 599 9.93 -5.67 2.73
C ASP A 599 8.99 -6.51 3.59
N LEU A 600 7.67 -6.38 3.40
CA LEU A 600 6.69 -7.28 4.03
C LEU A 600 6.86 -8.71 3.54
N GLN A 601 6.92 -8.94 2.23
CA GLN A 601 7.10 -10.28 1.68
C GLN A 601 8.39 -10.94 2.19
N ARG A 602 9.50 -10.21 2.32
CA ARG A 602 10.75 -10.83 2.79
C ARG A 602 10.74 -11.14 4.29
N ARG A 603 10.14 -10.27 5.10
CA ARG A 603 10.30 -10.29 6.57
C ARG A 603 9.09 -10.88 7.32
N CYS A 604 7.91 -10.90 6.69
CA CYS A 604 6.65 -11.29 7.34
C CYS A 604 6.03 -12.60 6.85
N MET A 605 6.56 -13.26 5.82
CA MET A 605 5.95 -14.50 5.26
C MET A 605 5.81 -15.63 6.29
N THR A 606 6.77 -15.78 7.20
CA THR A 606 6.68 -16.78 8.28
C THR A 606 5.55 -16.46 9.25
N ASP A 607 5.39 -15.18 9.62
CA ASP A 607 4.34 -14.75 10.54
C ASP A 607 2.96 -14.81 9.90
N LEU A 608 2.84 -14.49 8.59
CA LEU A 608 1.62 -14.66 7.82
C LEU A 608 1.14 -16.11 7.81
N GLY A 609 2.05 -17.05 7.51
CA GLY A 609 1.70 -18.48 7.54
C GLY A 609 1.33 -19.00 8.93
N LYS A 610 1.82 -18.37 10.00
CA LYS A 610 1.57 -18.78 11.39
C LYS A 610 0.29 -18.20 11.97
N TRP A 611 0.02 -16.92 11.74
CA TRP A 611 -1.05 -16.17 12.40
C TRP A 611 -2.22 -15.84 11.46
N CYS A 612 -1.99 -15.80 10.14
CA CYS A 612 -2.92 -15.24 9.15
C CYS A 612 -3.30 -16.23 8.05
N SER A 613 -3.19 -17.53 8.29
CA SER A 613 -3.49 -18.59 7.31
C SER A 613 -4.96 -18.66 6.87
N GLU A 614 -5.88 -18.06 7.63
CA GLU A 614 -7.31 -17.99 7.31
C GLU A 614 -7.73 -16.66 6.64
N LYS A 615 -6.90 -15.61 6.72
CA LYS A 615 -7.12 -14.28 6.12
C LYS A 615 -6.16 -14.06 4.94
N THR A 616 -6.28 -14.87 3.88
CA THR A 616 -5.33 -14.91 2.75
C THR A 616 -5.75 -14.08 1.53
N GLU A 617 -6.85 -13.33 1.62
CA GLU A 617 -7.26 -12.41 0.56
C GLU A 617 -6.39 -11.15 0.61
N ALA A 618 -6.04 -10.62 -0.56
CA ALA A 618 -5.13 -9.49 -0.66
C ALA A 618 -5.75 -8.23 -0.01
N GLY A 619 -4.98 -7.59 0.88
CA GLY A 619 -5.41 -6.51 1.77
C GLY A 619 -5.74 -6.96 3.21
N GLN A 620 -6.28 -8.17 3.42
CA GLN A 620 -6.57 -8.70 4.78
C GLN A 620 -5.32 -9.19 5.52
N GLU A 621 -4.28 -9.53 4.76
CA GLU A 621 -3.00 -10.01 5.28
C GLU A 621 -2.33 -8.97 6.17
N LEU A 622 -2.31 -7.70 5.75
CA LEU A 622 -1.72 -6.60 6.53
C LEU A 622 -2.57 -6.29 7.77
N GLU A 623 -3.90 -6.25 7.62
CA GLU A 623 -4.84 -6.08 8.74
C GLU A 623 -4.60 -7.16 9.81
N CYS A 624 -4.45 -8.41 9.41
CA CYS A 624 -4.15 -9.51 10.31
C CYS A 624 -2.79 -9.35 11.01
N LEU A 625 -1.75 -8.95 10.29
CA LEU A 625 -0.45 -8.67 10.90
C LEU A 625 -0.53 -7.51 11.90
N GLN A 626 -1.32 -6.47 11.61
CA GLN A 626 -1.57 -5.36 12.53
C GLN A 626 -2.33 -5.81 13.78
N ASP A 627 -3.30 -6.72 13.64
CA ASP A 627 -4.02 -7.35 14.76
C ASP A 627 -3.05 -8.11 15.69
N HIS A 628 -2.09 -8.82 15.11
CA HIS A 628 -1.09 -9.63 15.82
C HIS A 628 0.25 -8.93 16.08
N LEU A 629 0.34 -7.59 15.98
CA LEU A 629 1.60 -6.84 16.06
C LEU A 629 2.49 -7.19 17.28
N GLU A 630 1.89 -7.48 18.44
CA GLU A 630 2.63 -7.86 19.66
C GLU A 630 3.20 -9.29 19.60
N ASP A 631 2.65 -10.16 18.75
CA ASP A 631 3.00 -11.56 18.55
C ASP A 631 4.01 -11.79 17.40
N LEU A 632 4.19 -10.79 16.53
CA LEU A 632 5.10 -10.84 15.37
C LEU A 632 6.58 -10.88 15.78
N VAL A 633 7.41 -11.51 14.95
CA VAL A 633 8.87 -11.45 15.12
C VAL A 633 9.38 -10.00 14.94
N PRO A 634 10.48 -9.60 15.61
CA PRO A 634 10.92 -8.19 15.63
C PRO A 634 11.11 -7.57 14.24
N ASP A 635 11.65 -8.33 13.29
CA ASP A 635 11.86 -7.84 11.92
C ASP A 635 10.55 -7.57 11.19
N CYS A 636 9.56 -8.46 11.30
CA CYS A 636 8.23 -8.24 10.72
C CYS A 636 7.50 -7.10 11.44
N ARG A 637 7.52 -7.11 12.77
CA ARG A 637 6.92 -6.06 13.62
C ARG A 637 7.40 -4.66 13.25
N ASN A 638 8.69 -4.50 12.96
CA ASN A 638 9.26 -3.21 12.56
C ASN A 638 8.73 -2.76 11.20
N VAL A 639 8.56 -3.67 10.24
CA VAL A 639 8.02 -3.34 8.91
C VAL A 639 6.56 -2.95 9.01
N VAL A 640 5.75 -3.82 9.65
CA VAL A 640 4.31 -3.58 9.86
C VAL A 640 4.11 -2.27 10.61
N GLY A 641 4.86 -2.05 11.70
CA GLY A 641 4.80 -0.80 12.44
C GLY A 641 5.18 0.44 11.62
N ASN A 642 6.18 0.35 10.75
CA ASN A 642 6.53 1.47 9.86
C ASN A 642 5.43 1.72 8.83
N LEU A 643 4.77 0.68 8.31
CA LEU A 643 3.68 0.82 7.36
C LEU A 643 2.42 1.40 8.02
N THR A 644 2.03 0.93 9.20
CA THR A 644 0.93 1.48 9.99
C THR A 644 1.20 2.95 10.38
N GLU A 645 2.45 3.29 10.70
CA GLU A 645 2.85 4.69 10.93
C GLU A 645 2.59 5.55 9.68
N LEU A 646 2.76 5.00 8.48
CA LEU A 646 2.49 5.71 7.22
C LEU A 646 1.02 5.81 6.89
N GLU A 647 0.24 4.76 7.09
CA GLU A 647 -1.21 4.81 6.98
C GLU A 647 -1.79 5.89 7.90
N SER A 648 -1.16 6.12 9.06
CA SER A 648 -1.60 7.17 9.99
C SER A 648 -1.26 8.59 9.51
N GLU A 649 -0.20 8.72 8.72
CA GLU A 649 0.18 9.99 8.09
C GLU A 649 -0.69 10.25 6.86
N ASP A 650 -0.95 9.23 6.05
CA ASP A 650 -1.73 9.28 4.83
C ASP A 650 -2.70 8.09 4.76
N ILE A 651 -3.91 8.31 5.29
CA ILE A 651 -4.94 7.26 5.33
C ILE A 651 -5.42 6.85 3.93
N GLN A 652 -5.04 7.59 2.89
CA GLN A 652 -5.29 7.18 1.51
C GLN A 652 -4.59 5.87 1.17
N ILE A 653 -3.53 5.50 1.89
CA ILE A 653 -2.85 4.21 1.73
C ILE A 653 -3.80 3.04 2.03
N GLU A 654 -4.76 3.22 2.95
CA GLU A 654 -5.69 2.16 3.34
C GLU A 654 -6.96 2.15 2.46
N ALA A 655 -6.85 1.45 1.32
CA ALA A 655 -7.82 1.49 0.23
C ALA A 655 -9.23 1.01 0.62
N LEU A 656 -9.33 -0.01 1.48
CA LEU A 656 -10.62 -0.53 1.92
C LEU A 656 -11.37 0.49 2.78
N LEU A 657 -10.66 1.14 3.69
CA LEU A 657 -11.22 2.21 4.53
C LEU A 657 -11.66 3.41 3.69
N MET A 658 -10.81 3.89 2.79
CA MET A 658 -11.14 5.03 1.92
C MET A 658 -12.39 4.80 1.10
N ARG A 659 -12.51 3.62 0.48
CA ARG A 659 -13.69 3.24 -0.31
C ARG A 659 -14.95 3.18 0.57
N ALA A 660 -14.85 2.61 1.77
CA ALA A 660 -15.97 2.56 2.69
C ALA A 660 -16.40 3.96 3.14
N CYS A 661 -15.43 4.87 3.32
CA CYS A 661 -15.61 6.20 3.89
C CYS A 661 -15.91 7.31 2.86
N GLU A 662 -15.84 7.01 1.56
CA GLU A 662 -16.09 7.97 0.47
C GLU A 662 -17.31 8.88 0.68
N PRO A 663 -18.50 8.38 1.11
CA PRO A 663 -19.67 9.23 1.33
C PRO A 663 -19.46 10.31 2.40
N VAL A 664 -18.75 9.96 3.49
CA VAL A 664 -18.44 10.90 4.58
C VAL A 664 -17.35 11.87 4.16
N ILE A 665 -16.36 11.39 3.41
CA ILE A 665 -15.26 12.21 2.92
C ILE A 665 -15.82 13.35 2.07
N GLN A 666 -16.68 13.03 1.10
CA GLN A 666 -17.30 14.04 0.24
C GLN A 666 -18.22 15.01 1.00
N ALA A 667 -19.00 14.52 1.96
CA ALA A 667 -19.96 15.35 2.68
C ALA A 667 -19.32 16.26 3.74
N HIS A 668 -18.33 15.76 4.49
CA HIS A 668 -17.82 16.39 5.72
C HIS A 668 -16.32 16.66 5.72
N CYS A 669 -15.52 15.96 4.90
CA CYS A 669 -14.06 16.04 4.93
C CYS A 669 -13.43 16.49 3.59
N HIS A 670 -14.22 17.00 2.64
CA HIS A 670 -13.75 17.32 1.28
C HIS A 670 -12.62 18.35 1.28
N GLU A 671 -12.71 19.40 2.11
CA GLU A 671 -11.65 20.43 2.23
C GLU A 671 -10.32 19.85 2.71
N VAL A 672 -10.37 18.81 3.55
CA VAL A 672 -9.20 18.13 4.10
C VAL A 672 -8.63 17.12 3.10
N ALA A 673 -9.49 16.46 2.33
CA ALA A 673 -9.09 15.50 1.30
C ALA A 673 -8.42 16.17 0.09
N ASP A 674 -8.92 17.33 -0.35
CA ASP A 674 -8.41 18.07 -1.52
C ASP A 674 -7.12 18.83 -1.21
N ASN A 675 -7.00 19.38 0.01
CA ASN A 675 -5.82 20.11 0.46
C ASN A 675 -4.82 19.13 1.10
N GLN A 676 -4.05 18.41 0.27
CA GLN A 676 -2.93 17.51 0.66
C GLN A 676 -1.76 18.21 1.41
N ILE A 677 -2.02 19.31 2.11
CA ILE A 677 -1.05 20.20 2.73
C ILE A 677 -0.66 19.70 4.12
N ASP A 678 -1.60 19.11 4.87
CA ASP A 678 -1.37 18.64 6.24
C ASP A 678 -1.70 17.14 6.42
N SER A 679 -0.64 16.32 6.53
CA SER A 679 -0.77 14.88 6.74
C SER A 679 -1.48 14.55 8.08
N GLY A 680 -2.32 13.51 8.09
CA GLY A 680 -3.03 12.99 9.26
C GLY A 680 -4.39 13.62 9.60
N ASP A 681 -4.80 14.73 8.96
CA ASP A 681 -6.08 15.40 9.28
C ASP A 681 -7.32 14.64 8.79
N LEU A 682 -7.18 13.85 7.72
CA LEU A 682 -8.31 13.12 7.15
C LEU A 682 -8.83 12.07 8.15
N MET A 683 -7.94 11.33 8.81
CA MET A 683 -8.32 10.35 9.81
C MET A 683 -8.98 11.00 11.05
N GLU A 684 -8.47 12.14 11.50
CA GLU A 684 -9.07 12.94 12.58
C GLU A 684 -10.47 13.45 12.19
N CYS A 685 -10.66 13.86 10.93
CA CYS A 685 -11.97 14.25 10.41
C CYS A 685 -12.96 13.08 10.37
N LEU A 686 -12.52 11.89 9.93
CA LEU A 686 -13.33 10.68 9.91
C LEU A 686 -13.74 10.25 11.32
N ALA A 687 -12.80 10.24 12.27
CA ALA A 687 -13.06 9.92 13.67
C ALA A 687 -14.08 10.89 14.30
N ARG A 688 -13.97 12.19 14.03
CA ARG A 688 -14.92 13.21 14.51
C ARG A 688 -16.32 13.08 13.93
N ASN A 689 -16.45 12.51 12.73
CA ASN A 689 -17.72 12.36 12.00
C ASN A 689 -18.25 10.92 11.98
N LYS A 690 -17.70 10.02 12.81
CA LYS A 690 -18.07 8.59 12.97
C LYS A 690 -19.55 8.31 13.28
N HIS A 691 -20.32 9.33 13.62
CA HIS A 691 -21.74 9.18 13.98
C HIS A 691 -22.67 10.03 13.11
N GLN A 692 -22.18 10.54 11.98
CA GLN A 692 -23.00 11.22 10.99
C GLN A 692 -23.82 10.21 10.18
N LYS A 693 -24.91 10.67 9.56
CA LYS A 693 -25.82 9.80 8.79
C LYS A 693 -25.14 9.16 7.56
N GLU A 694 -24.17 9.87 6.99
CA GLU A 694 -23.40 9.43 5.82
C GLU A 694 -22.36 8.34 6.18
N MET A 695 -22.10 8.12 7.48
CA MET A 695 -21.19 7.10 7.98
C MET A 695 -21.87 5.73 7.95
N ASN A 696 -21.55 4.92 6.93
CA ASN A 696 -22.03 3.55 6.83
C ASN A 696 -21.33 2.62 7.84
N ASP A 697 -21.91 1.45 8.10
CA ASP A 697 -21.37 0.49 9.08
C ASP A 697 -19.94 0.05 8.72
N LYS A 698 -19.62 -0.10 7.43
CA LYS A 698 -18.29 -0.50 6.98
C LYS A 698 -17.22 0.53 7.33
N CYS A 699 -17.46 1.80 7.05
CA CYS A 699 -16.53 2.89 7.39
C CYS A 699 -16.45 3.09 8.90
N SER A 700 -17.57 3.03 9.62
CA SER A 700 -17.58 3.13 11.08
C SER A 700 -16.72 2.04 11.73
N VAL A 701 -16.85 0.79 11.25
CA VAL A 701 -16.03 -0.34 11.71
C VAL A 701 -14.56 -0.11 11.34
N GLY A 702 -14.26 0.26 10.09
CA GLY A 702 -12.88 0.52 9.65
C GLY A 702 -12.20 1.66 10.43
N VAL A 703 -12.89 2.78 10.66
CA VAL A 703 -12.40 3.90 11.48
C VAL A 703 -12.11 3.43 12.89
N THR A 704 -13.01 2.64 13.49
CA THR A 704 -12.82 2.09 14.84
C THR A 704 -11.64 1.13 14.90
N HIS A 705 -11.50 0.27 13.90
CA HIS A 705 -10.39 -0.68 13.82
C HIS A 705 -9.05 0.06 13.74
N PHE A 706 -8.97 1.10 12.90
CA PHE A 706 -7.79 1.95 12.86
C PHE A 706 -7.48 2.61 14.20
N GLN A 707 -8.49 3.19 14.89
CA GLN A 707 -8.32 3.75 16.24
C GLN A 707 -7.80 2.71 17.26
N LEU A 708 -8.23 1.45 17.17
CA LEU A 708 -7.72 0.36 18.03
C LEU A 708 -6.28 -0.02 17.72
N ILE A 709 -5.86 0.00 16.45
CA ILE A 709 -4.46 -0.18 16.08
C ILE A 709 -3.62 0.96 16.66
N GLN A 710 -4.08 2.21 16.57
CA GLN A 710 -3.36 3.36 17.11
C GLN A 710 -3.06 3.26 18.60
N VAL A 711 -3.89 2.58 19.37
CA VAL A 711 -3.68 2.35 20.81
C VAL A 711 -2.38 1.57 21.09
N LYS A 712 -1.96 0.67 20.17
CA LYS A 712 -0.83 -0.25 20.36
C LYS A 712 0.53 0.46 20.40
N ASP A 713 0.72 1.54 19.64
CA ASP A 713 1.96 2.34 19.62
C ASP A 713 1.64 3.82 19.34
N PHE A 714 2.16 4.75 20.15
CA PHE A 714 1.88 6.18 19.97
C PHE A 714 2.34 6.73 18.62
N ARG A 715 3.29 6.05 17.94
CA ARG A 715 3.77 6.42 16.60
C ARG A 715 2.70 6.25 15.53
N PHE A 716 1.71 5.39 15.77
CA PHE A 716 0.60 5.14 14.84
C PHE A 716 -0.46 6.25 14.88
N SER A 717 -0.31 7.28 15.72
CA SER A 717 -1.04 8.54 15.56
C SER A 717 -0.05 9.61 15.10
N TYR A 718 -0.01 9.88 13.80
CA TYR A 718 0.95 10.84 13.21
C TYR A 718 0.87 12.23 13.87
N LYS A 719 -0.33 12.77 14.08
CA LYS A 719 -0.53 14.07 14.74
C LYS A 719 -0.05 14.06 16.19
N PHE A 720 -0.34 13.00 16.94
CA PHE A 720 0.12 12.87 18.32
C PHE A 720 1.64 12.72 18.41
N LYS A 721 2.22 11.84 17.59
CA LYS A 721 3.67 11.67 17.48
C LYS A 721 4.33 13.00 17.14
N THR A 722 3.91 13.68 16.09
CA THR A 722 4.55 14.95 15.66
C THR A 722 4.43 16.05 16.71
N ALA A 723 3.30 16.13 17.43
CA ALA A 723 3.10 17.12 18.49
C ALA A 723 3.86 16.78 19.79
N CYS A 724 3.97 15.50 20.15
CA CYS A 724 4.43 15.06 21.48
C CYS A 724 5.77 14.33 21.52
N LYS A 725 6.40 13.98 20.39
CA LYS A 725 7.63 13.14 20.36
C LYS A 725 8.73 13.61 21.31
N GLU A 726 9.02 14.91 21.35
CA GLU A 726 10.06 15.46 22.22
C GLU A 726 9.69 15.34 23.71
N ASP A 727 8.43 15.62 24.05
CA ASP A 727 7.90 15.51 25.41
C ASP A 727 7.90 14.06 25.89
N VAL A 728 7.53 13.11 25.02
CA VAL A 728 7.54 11.67 25.32
C VAL A 728 8.96 11.18 25.64
N LEU A 729 9.93 11.52 24.79
CA LEU A 729 11.34 11.13 25.00
C LEU A 729 11.92 11.68 26.30
N LYS A 730 11.45 12.84 26.75
CA LYS A 730 11.91 13.51 27.97
C LYS A 730 11.20 13.05 29.24
N LEU A 731 9.88 12.86 29.19
CA LEU A 731 9.02 12.68 30.36
C LEU A 731 8.53 11.24 30.57
N CYS A 732 8.47 10.44 29.50
CA CYS A 732 7.87 9.10 29.51
C CYS A 732 8.86 8.05 28.94
N PRO A 733 10.01 7.80 29.60
CA PRO A 733 11.02 6.90 29.09
C PRO A 733 10.53 5.44 29.05
N ASN A 734 10.88 4.72 27.99
CA ASN A 734 10.56 3.29 27.77
C ASN A 734 9.06 2.95 27.58
N ILE A 735 8.20 3.94 27.37
CA ILE A 735 6.78 3.72 27.09
C ILE A 735 6.54 3.83 25.58
N LYS A 736 5.91 2.81 24.98
CA LYS A 736 5.55 2.79 23.54
C LYS A 736 4.05 2.81 23.28
N LYS A 737 3.23 2.19 24.14
CA LYS A 737 1.77 2.13 23.95
C LYS A 737 1.18 3.53 24.05
N LYS A 738 0.28 3.88 23.11
CA LYS A 738 -0.30 5.23 23.02
C LYS A 738 -1.01 5.61 24.31
N VAL A 739 -1.83 4.69 24.84
CA VAL A 739 -2.60 4.88 26.09
C VAL A 739 -1.68 5.19 27.27
N ASP A 740 -0.59 4.44 27.42
CA ASP A 740 0.36 4.65 28.52
C ASP A 740 1.08 6.00 28.40
N VAL A 741 1.40 6.42 27.17
CA VAL A 741 1.97 7.75 26.90
C VAL A 741 0.96 8.85 27.26
N VAL A 742 -0.29 8.71 26.84
CA VAL A 742 -1.37 9.67 27.16
C VAL A 742 -1.51 9.78 28.68
N MET A 743 -1.57 8.67 29.41
CA MET A 743 -1.67 8.64 30.87
C MET A 743 -0.46 9.27 31.57
N CYS A 744 0.76 9.05 31.06
CA CYS A 744 1.99 9.64 31.58
C CYS A 744 1.99 11.17 31.42
N LEU A 745 1.68 11.67 30.22
CA LEU A 745 1.66 13.09 29.92
C LEU A 745 0.48 13.81 30.61
N SER A 746 -0.70 13.20 30.66
CA SER A 746 -1.87 13.78 31.33
C SER A 746 -1.68 13.86 32.83
N THR A 747 -1.08 12.84 33.46
CA THR A 747 -0.72 12.86 34.88
C THR A 747 0.28 13.98 35.17
N THR A 748 1.24 14.21 34.26
CA THR A 748 2.21 15.30 34.36
C THR A 748 1.51 16.66 34.31
N VAL A 749 0.65 16.90 33.32
CA VAL A 749 -0.18 18.12 33.18
C VAL A 749 -1.05 18.34 34.41
N ARG A 750 -1.72 17.29 34.89
CA ARG A 750 -2.58 17.34 36.08
C ARG A 750 -1.77 17.75 37.31
N ASN A 751 -0.64 17.12 37.56
CA ASN A 751 0.19 17.40 38.75
C ASN A 751 0.73 18.83 38.71
N ASP A 752 1.21 19.30 37.56
CA ASP A 752 1.67 20.69 37.39
C ASP A 752 0.53 21.68 37.65
N THR A 753 -0.69 21.34 37.22
CA THR A 753 -1.88 22.17 37.47
C THR A 753 -2.31 22.17 38.93
N LEU A 754 -2.25 21.03 39.61
CA LEU A 754 -2.64 20.92 41.03
C LEU A 754 -1.62 21.58 41.98
N GLN A 755 -0.37 21.73 41.53
CA GLN A 755 0.71 22.37 42.27
C GLN A 755 0.85 23.87 41.95
N ASP A 756 -0.07 24.44 41.17
CA ASP A 756 -0.01 25.83 40.68
C ASP A 756 1.37 26.19 40.09
N ALA A 757 1.95 25.26 39.32
CA ALA A 757 3.27 25.45 38.71
C ALA A 757 3.24 26.63 37.73
N LYS A 758 4.25 27.51 37.80
CA LYS A 758 4.35 28.69 36.91
C LYS A 758 4.43 28.32 35.42
N GLU A 759 5.03 27.18 35.10
CA GLU A 759 5.14 26.66 33.74
C GLU A 759 4.83 25.17 33.74
N GLN A 760 4.11 24.72 32.70
CA GLN A 760 3.81 23.31 32.51
C GLN A 760 4.94 22.61 31.77
N ARG A 761 5.34 21.43 32.24
CA ARG A 761 6.46 20.68 31.67
C ARG A 761 6.20 20.13 30.27
N VAL A 762 4.95 19.81 29.95
CA VAL A 762 4.51 19.34 28.63
C VAL A 762 4.30 20.54 27.71
N SER A 763 4.78 20.51 26.46
CA SER A 763 4.68 21.64 25.53
C SER A 763 3.24 22.01 25.15
N VAL A 764 2.99 23.27 24.77
CA VAL A 764 1.63 23.73 24.36
C VAL A 764 1.08 22.92 23.20
N LYS A 765 1.93 22.60 22.20
CA LYS A 765 1.56 21.80 21.03
C LYS A 765 1.14 20.40 21.46
N CYS A 766 1.96 19.73 22.28
CA CYS A 766 1.62 18.41 22.78
C CYS A 766 0.36 18.43 23.66
N ARG A 767 0.19 19.40 24.57
CA ARG A 767 -1.02 19.50 25.41
C ARG A 767 -2.30 19.63 24.58
N LYS A 768 -2.26 20.38 23.48
CA LYS A 768 -3.42 20.51 22.57
C LYS A 768 -3.78 19.17 21.92
N GLN A 769 -2.78 18.43 21.43
CA GLN A 769 -3.04 17.13 20.80
C GLN A 769 -3.36 16.03 21.81
N LEU A 770 -2.70 16.03 22.96
CA LEU A 770 -2.99 15.15 24.09
C LEU A 770 -4.46 15.24 24.48
N ARG A 771 -5.02 16.46 24.45
CA ARG A 771 -6.44 16.67 24.73
C ARG A 771 -7.36 16.02 23.71
N VAL A 772 -7.02 16.07 22.43
CA VAL A 772 -7.78 15.38 21.38
C VAL A 772 -7.77 13.87 21.65
N GLU A 773 -6.61 13.32 21.98
CA GLU A 773 -6.46 11.90 22.27
C GLU A 773 -7.24 11.44 23.52
N GLU A 774 -7.23 12.23 24.60
CA GLU A 774 -8.02 11.91 25.80
C GLU A 774 -9.53 11.85 25.53
N VAL A 775 -10.05 12.76 24.70
CA VAL A 775 -11.47 12.81 24.33
C VAL A 775 -11.85 11.70 23.35
N GLU A 776 -10.96 11.35 22.41
CA GLU A 776 -11.20 10.22 21.51
C GLU A 776 -11.19 8.90 22.29
N MET A 777 -10.29 8.72 23.26
CA MET A 777 -10.26 7.53 24.10
C MET A 777 -11.52 7.36 24.95
N SER A 778 -12.19 8.44 25.36
CA SER A 778 -13.43 8.36 26.14
C SER A 778 -14.69 8.10 25.31
N GLU A 779 -14.58 8.01 23.98
CA GLU A 779 -15.67 7.67 23.06
C GLU A 779 -16.07 6.18 23.14
N ASP A 780 -15.10 5.29 23.26
CA ASP A 780 -15.32 3.84 23.29
C ASP A 780 -14.43 3.20 24.34
N ILE A 781 -15.05 2.45 25.25
CA ILE A 781 -14.35 1.73 26.33
C ILE A 781 -13.21 0.84 25.81
N ARG A 782 -13.28 0.35 24.57
CA ARG A 782 -12.22 -0.48 23.96
C ARG A 782 -10.93 0.29 23.69
N LEU A 783 -10.99 1.62 23.60
CA LEU A 783 -9.82 2.49 23.47
C LEU A 783 -9.11 2.72 24.82
N GLU A 784 -9.68 2.24 25.92
CA GLU A 784 -9.08 2.17 27.26
C GLU A 784 -8.91 0.69 27.72
N PRO A 785 -7.84 -0.02 27.29
CA PRO A 785 -7.68 -1.45 27.51
C PRO A 785 -7.77 -1.89 28.98
N GLU A 786 -7.22 -1.11 29.91
CA GLU A 786 -7.30 -1.43 31.33
C GLU A 786 -8.72 -1.36 31.90
N LEU A 787 -9.51 -0.40 31.44
CA LEU A 787 -10.90 -0.22 31.84
C LEU A 787 -11.77 -1.32 31.22
N TYR A 788 -11.59 -1.57 29.92
CA TYR A 788 -12.29 -2.63 29.20
C TYR A 788 -12.07 -4.00 29.84
N GLU A 789 -10.82 -4.41 30.04
CA GLU A 789 -10.51 -5.73 30.63
C GLU A 789 -10.99 -5.85 32.09
N SER A 790 -10.98 -4.75 32.86
CA SER A 790 -11.52 -4.75 34.22
C SER A 790 -13.05 -4.85 34.27
N CYS A 791 -13.75 -4.42 33.21
CA CYS A 791 -15.21 -4.39 33.12
C CYS A 791 -15.82 -5.42 32.16
N LYS A 792 -15.01 -6.20 31.44
CA LYS A 792 -15.43 -7.14 30.39
C LYS A 792 -16.56 -8.09 30.82
N GLN A 793 -16.47 -8.64 32.03
CA GLN A 793 -17.49 -9.52 32.60
C GLN A 793 -18.81 -8.77 32.86
N ASP A 794 -18.73 -7.55 33.39
CA ASP A 794 -19.91 -6.72 33.66
C ASP A 794 -20.58 -6.22 32.39
N ILE A 795 -19.81 -5.90 31.35
CA ILE A 795 -20.33 -5.54 30.03
C ILE A 795 -21.17 -6.69 29.45
N GLY A 796 -20.64 -7.92 29.46
CA GLY A 796 -21.36 -9.10 28.96
C GLY A 796 -22.62 -9.44 29.75
N ARG A 797 -22.66 -9.12 31.05
CA ARG A 797 -23.80 -9.44 31.94
C ARG A 797 -24.86 -8.34 31.99
N LEU A 798 -24.46 -7.07 32.00
CA LEU A 798 -25.33 -5.93 32.29
C LEU A 798 -25.57 -5.04 31.06
N CYS A 799 -24.66 -5.03 30.07
CA CYS A 799 -24.68 -4.12 28.93
C CYS A 799 -24.65 -4.85 27.57
N GLN A 800 -25.12 -6.10 27.50
CA GLN A 800 -25.04 -6.94 26.29
C GLN A 800 -25.73 -6.33 25.06
N ASN A 801 -26.83 -5.60 25.26
CA ASN A 801 -27.63 -4.99 24.19
C ASN A 801 -27.24 -3.53 23.90
N VAL A 802 -26.12 -3.06 24.43
CA VAL A 802 -25.63 -1.68 24.26
C VAL A 802 -24.57 -1.67 23.16
N ALA A 803 -24.75 -0.82 22.16
CA ALA A 803 -23.76 -0.68 21.09
C ALA A 803 -22.46 -0.05 21.61
N PHE A 804 -21.33 -0.43 21.02
CA PHE A 804 -20.05 0.21 21.27
C PHE A 804 -19.98 1.60 20.61
N GLY A 805 -19.09 2.44 21.14
CA GLY A 805 -18.94 3.83 20.74
C GLY A 805 -19.95 4.78 21.41
N ASN A 806 -19.82 6.07 21.11
CA ASN A 806 -20.67 7.14 21.65
C ASN A 806 -20.75 7.19 23.19
N ALA A 807 -19.75 6.64 23.87
CA ALA A 807 -19.67 6.39 25.30
C ALA A 807 -20.83 5.57 25.89
N GLN A 808 -21.61 4.85 25.07
CA GLN A 808 -22.85 4.20 25.52
C GLN A 808 -22.61 3.08 26.54
N VAL A 809 -21.60 2.23 26.30
CA VAL A 809 -21.22 1.16 27.25
C VAL A 809 -20.73 1.76 28.57
N ILE A 810 -19.94 2.84 28.51
CA ILE A 810 -19.46 3.55 29.69
C ILE A 810 -20.64 4.11 30.50
N GLU A 811 -21.62 4.73 29.84
CA GLU A 811 -22.84 5.20 30.51
C GLU A 811 -23.67 4.06 31.12
N CYS A 812 -23.82 2.93 30.42
CA CYS A 812 -24.49 1.76 30.96
C CYS A 812 -23.83 1.25 32.26
N LEU A 813 -22.49 1.20 32.30
CA LEU A 813 -21.73 0.83 33.49
C LEU A 813 -21.91 1.88 34.61
N LYS A 814 -21.90 3.18 34.28
CA LYS A 814 -22.16 4.28 35.23
C LYS A 814 -23.59 4.25 35.80
N GLU A 815 -24.57 3.72 35.08
CA GLU A 815 -25.95 3.53 35.57
C GLU A 815 -26.09 2.27 36.42
N SER A 816 -25.29 1.23 36.14
CA SER A 816 -25.38 -0.08 36.80
C SER A 816 -24.40 -0.28 37.97
N LYS A 817 -23.83 0.80 38.52
CA LYS A 817 -22.73 0.78 39.52
C LYS A 817 -22.88 -0.21 40.66
N ARG A 818 -24.08 -0.29 41.26
CA ARG A 818 -24.36 -1.17 42.41
C ARG A 818 -24.22 -2.66 42.10
N GLN A 819 -24.35 -3.03 40.83
CA GLN A 819 -24.28 -4.42 40.36
C GLN A 819 -22.91 -4.79 39.76
N LEU A 820 -22.04 -3.80 39.54
CA LEU A 820 -20.69 -4.01 39.01
C LEU A 820 -19.84 -4.82 39.99
N THR A 821 -18.93 -5.63 39.44
CA THR A 821 -17.83 -6.24 40.18
C THR A 821 -16.96 -5.17 40.85
N GLN A 822 -16.28 -5.53 41.95
CA GLN A 822 -15.44 -4.59 42.69
C GLN A 822 -14.36 -3.94 41.80
N ARG A 823 -13.71 -4.72 40.94
CA ARG A 823 -12.65 -4.24 40.04
C ARG A 823 -13.19 -3.22 39.01
N CYS A 824 -14.30 -3.53 38.35
CA CYS A 824 -14.92 -2.62 37.40
C CYS A 824 -15.44 -1.35 38.10
N ARG A 825 -16.11 -1.50 39.25
CA ARG A 825 -16.64 -0.39 40.05
C ARG A 825 -15.55 0.62 40.42
N GLN A 826 -14.39 0.14 40.88
CA GLN A 826 -13.26 1.00 41.21
C GLN A 826 -12.72 1.79 40.01
N LYS A 827 -12.63 1.14 38.84
CA LYS A 827 -12.16 1.80 37.61
C LYS A 827 -13.17 2.84 37.10
N ILE A 828 -14.47 2.53 37.13
CA ILE A 828 -15.55 3.47 36.78
C ILE A 828 -15.58 4.66 37.75
N PHE A 829 -15.40 4.44 39.05
CA PHE A 829 -15.34 5.53 40.03
C PHE A 829 -14.17 6.47 39.74
N LYS A 830 -12.98 5.93 39.44
CA LYS A 830 -11.81 6.74 39.06
C LYS A 830 -12.02 7.51 37.76
N LEU A 831 -12.65 6.89 36.76
CA LEU A 831 -13.03 7.58 35.52
C LEU A 831 -13.94 8.78 35.82
N GLN A 832 -14.96 8.59 36.65
CA GLN A 832 -15.86 9.67 37.05
C GLN A 832 -15.19 10.76 37.87
N GLU A 833 -14.22 10.41 38.72
CA GLU A 833 -13.43 11.43 39.44
C GLU A 833 -12.68 12.33 38.46
N VAL A 834 -12.09 11.75 37.41
CA VAL A 834 -11.39 12.49 36.36
C VAL A 834 -12.36 13.37 35.55
N GLU A 835 -13.49 12.82 35.09
CA GLU A 835 -14.54 13.56 34.36
C GLU A 835 -15.13 14.71 35.18
N MET A 836 -15.26 14.56 36.50
CA MET A 836 -15.81 15.62 37.36
C MET A 836 -14.84 16.77 37.58
N VAL A 837 -13.53 16.48 37.61
CA VAL A 837 -12.49 17.51 37.66
C VAL A 837 -12.37 18.23 36.31
N ASP A 838 -12.60 17.51 35.22
CA ASP A 838 -12.48 18.02 33.86
C ASP A 838 -13.65 17.57 32.96
N PRO A 839 -14.76 18.33 32.94
CA PRO A 839 -16.00 17.94 32.25
C PRO A 839 -15.89 17.77 30.73
N GLU A 840 -14.84 18.30 30.12
CA GLU A 840 -14.59 18.14 28.69
C GLU A 840 -14.15 16.71 28.32
N LEU A 841 -13.66 15.91 29.28
CA LEU A 841 -13.33 14.49 29.07
C LEU A 841 -14.56 13.59 29.04
N ASP A 842 -15.70 14.08 29.55
CA ASP A 842 -16.97 13.38 29.49
C ASP A 842 -17.56 13.49 28.08
N TYR A 843 -17.21 12.52 27.22
CA TYR A 843 -17.63 12.47 25.83
C TYR A 843 -19.15 12.62 25.68
N GLN A 844 -19.92 11.97 26.56
CA GLN A 844 -21.38 12.00 26.48
C GLN A 844 -21.94 13.39 26.80
N LEU A 845 -21.42 14.05 27.84
CA LEU A 845 -21.78 15.43 28.17
C LEU A 845 -21.45 16.37 27.02
N MET A 846 -20.23 16.32 26.51
CA MET A 846 -19.76 17.21 25.44
C MET A 846 -20.55 17.01 24.14
N ARG A 847 -20.91 15.78 23.80
CA ARG A 847 -21.71 15.45 22.62
C ARG A 847 -23.16 15.92 22.77
N VAL A 848 -23.84 15.52 23.84
CA VAL A 848 -25.27 15.83 24.05
C VAL A 848 -25.49 17.33 24.25
N CYS A 849 -24.58 18.00 24.95
CA CYS A 849 -24.66 19.43 25.23
C CYS A 849 -23.91 20.31 24.23
N LYS A 850 -23.37 19.77 23.12
CA LYS A 850 -22.51 20.51 22.16
C LYS A 850 -23.10 21.86 21.73
N HIS A 851 -24.38 21.90 21.36
CA HIS A 851 -25.07 23.13 20.95
C HIS A 851 -25.28 24.10 22.12
N MET A 852 -25.55 23.59 23.32
CA MET A 852 -25.77 24.41 24.51
C MET A 852 -24.47 25.01 25.03
N ILE A 853 -23.37 24.26 24.99
CA ILE A 853 -22.02 24.73 25.34
C ILE A 853 -21.63 25.89 24.41
N ARG A 854 -21.81 25.73 23.09
CA ARG A 854 -21.55 26.80 22.10
C ARG A 854 -22.44 28.03 22.26
N ARG A 855 -23.60 27.90 22.91
CA ARG A 855 -24.54 29.01 23.08
C ARG A 855 -24.33 29.77 24.38
N PHE A 856 -24.09 29.05 25.48
CA PHE A 856 -24.04 29.61 26.82
C PHE A 856 -22.64 29.70 27.41
N CYS A 857 -21.68 28.89 26.94
CA CYS A 857 -20.40 28.66 27.60
C CYS A 857 -19.18 28.92 26.69
N THR A 858 -19.31 29.81 25.70
CA THR A 858 -18.22 30.12 24.75
C THR A 858 -16.96 30.67 25.40
N GLU A 859 -17.09 31.38 26.52
CA GLU A 859 -15.99 31.99 27.27
C GLU A 859 -15.57 31.17 28.50
N SER A 860 -16.20 30.03 28.75
CA SER A 860 -15.90 29.19 29.91
C SER A 860 -14.66 28.33 29.64
N GLU A 861 -13.65 28.43 30.50
CA GLU A 861 -12.55 27.46 30.53
C GLU A 861 -13.10 26.04 30.78
N GLY A 862 -12.49 25.02 30.17
CA GLY A 862 -12.99 23.62 30.14
C GLY A 862 -13.45 23.07 31.50
N LYS A 863 -12.71 23.38 32.57
CA LYS A 863 -13.01 22.96 33.95
C LYS A 863 -14.33 23.52 34.51
N ASN A 864 -14.82 24.63 33.96
CA ASN A 864 -16.01 25.34 34.39
C ASN A 864 -17.22 25.09 33.50
N VAL A 865 -17.10 24.28 32.43
CA VAL A 865 -18.19 24.03 31.47
C VAL A 865 -19.42 23.45 32.15
N LEU A 866 -19.26 22.45 33.03
CA LEU A 866 -20.39 21.89 33.77
C LEU A 866 -21.04 22.92 34.69
N GLN A 867 -20.26 23.80 35.32
CA GLN A 867 -20.78 24.86 36.18
C GLN A 867 -21.58 25.90 35.38
N CYS A 868 -21.08 26.31 34.21
CA CYS A 868 -21.81 27.19 33.29
C CYS A 868 -23.13 26.56 32.82
N LEU A 869 -23.11 25.27 32.45
CA LEU A 869 -24.31 24.53 32.07
C LEU A 869 -25.33 24.43 33.22
N LYS A 870 -24.86 24.20 34.46
CA LYS A 870 -25.72 24.22 35.66
C LYS A 870 -26.43 25.55 35.85
N GLN A 871 -25.72 26.68 35.70
CA GLN A 871 -26.29 28.02 35.84
C GLN A 871 -27.39 28.32 34.81
N ASN A 872 -27.25 27.78 33.59
CA ASN A 872 -28.20 27.99 32.50
C ASN A 872 -29.24 26.85 32.35
N LYS A 873 -29.21 25.83 33.22
CA LYS A 873 -30.03 24.60 33.15
C LYS A 873 -31.54 24.84 33.01
N ASN A 874 -32.04 25.91 33.61
CA ASN A 874 -33.46 26.25 33.64
C ASN A 874 -33.87 27.31 32.60
N SER A 875 -32.98 27.67 31.67
CA SER A 875 -33.33 28.51 30.52
C SER A 875 -34.34 27.81 29.61
N GLU A 876 -35.29 28.56 29.06
CA GLU A 876 -36.25 28.04 28.06
C GLU A 876 -35.56 27.52 26.79
N MET A 877 -34.40 28.09 26.46
CA MET A 877 -33.61 27.70 25.28
C MET A 877 -32.69 26.49 25.56
N MET A 878 -32.77 25.88 26.74
CA MET A 878 -31.99 24.70 27.10
C MET A 878 -32.57 23.44 26.46
N ASP A 879 -31.74 22.69 25.73
CA ASP A 879 -32.15 21.42 25.13
C ASP A 879 -32.56 20.40 26.21
N PRO A 880 -33.73 19.72 26.10
CA PRO A 880 -34.20 18.78 27.12
C PRO A 880 -33.24 17.61 27.38
N LYS A 881 -32.55 17.10 26.35
CA LYS A 881 -31.58 16.00 26.52
C LYS A 881 -30.34 16.50 27.26
N CYS A 882 -29.86 17.70 26.94
CA CYS A 882 -28.77 18.33 27.69
C CYS A 882 -29.19 18.61 29.14
N LYS A 883 -30.40 19.11 29.40
CA LYS A 883 -30.94 19.31 30.76
C LYS A 883 -30.96 18.02 31.57
N GLN A 884 -31.37 16.91 30.95
CA GLN A 884 -31.33 15.59 31.58
C GLN A 884 -29.89 15.15 31.88
N MET A 885 -28.96 15.38 30.94
CA MET A 885 -27.54 15.06 31.10
C MET A 885 -26.89 15.83 32.25
N ILE A 886 -27.12 17.15 32.32
CA ILE A 886 -26.67 18.00 33.44
C ILE A 886 -27.20 17.45 34.77
N THR A 887 -28.48 17.07 34.82
CA THR A 887 -29.08 16.52 36.04
C THR A 887 -28.43 15.20 36.45
N LYS A 888 -28.19 14.27 35.52
CA LYS A 888 -27.48 13.00 35.80
C LYS A 888 -26.07 13.25 36.37
N ARG A 889 -25.35 14.25 35.86
CA ARG A 889 -24.03 14.62 36.40
C ARG A 889 -24.12 15.26 37.78
N GLN A 890 -25.10 16.14 38.03
CA GLN A 890 -25.36 16.67 39.38
C GLN A 890 -25.68 15.55 40.40
N MET A 891 -26.50 14.56 40.02
CA MET A 891 -26.77 13.40 40.88
C MET A 891 -25.45 12.68 41.23
N THR A 892 -24.61 12.44 40.22
CA THR A 892 -23.31 11.79 40.40
C THR A 892 -22.39 12.60 41.33
N GLN A 893 -22.32 13.92 41.18
CA GLN A 893 -21.54 14.80 42.08
C GLN A 893 -21.94 14.63 43.55
N ASN A 894 -23.23 14.45 43.82
CA ASN A 894 -23.72 14.35 45.19
C ASN A 894 -23.55 12.94 45.79
N THR A 895 -23.29 11.91 44.99
CA THR A 895 -23.07 10.54 45.51
C THR A 895 -21.77 10.36 46.30
N ASP A 896 -20.76 11.20 46.10
CA ASP A 896 -19.51 11.13 46.87
C ASP A 896 -18.82 12.50 46.85
N PHE A 897 -18.31 12.96 48.00
CA PHE A 897 -17.64 14.25 48.09
C PHE A 897 -16.40 14.35 47.18
N ARG A 898 -15.78 13.22 46.82
CA ARG A 898 -14.65 13.16 45.89
C ARG A 898 -15.05 13.48 44.45
N LEU A 899 -16.31 13.22 44.08
CA LEU A 899 -16.88 13.51 42.77
C LEU A 899 -17.40 14.96 42.66
N ASN A 900 -17.34 15.73 43.74
CA ASN A 900 -17.70 17.16 43.74
C ASN A 900 -16.45 18.00 44.07
N PRO A 901 -15.68 18.45 43.04
CA PRO A 901 -14.41 19.14 43.26
C PRO A 901 -14.58 20.49 43.98
N ILE A 902 -15.71 21.18 43.77
CA ILE A 902 -16.03 22.46 44.44
C ILE A 902 -16.25 22.22 45.93
N LEU A 903 -17.07 21.22 46.29
CA LEU A 903 -17.31 20.84 47.68
C LEU A 903 -16.03 20.36 48.37
N ARG A 904 -15.24 19.50 47.69
CA ARG A 904 -13.97 18.99 48.23
C ARG A 904 -12.98 20.11 48.55
N LYS A 905 -12.94 21.15 47.71
CA LYS A 905 -12.10 22.33 47.93
C LYS A 905 -12.61 23.19 49.07
N ALA A 906 -13.90 23.52 49.10
CA ALA A 906 -14.50 24.40 50.11
C ALA A 906 -14.55 23.76 51.51
N CYS A 907 -14.86 22.46 51.60
CA CYS A 907 -14.99 21.73 52.87
C CYS A 907 -13.72 20.96 53.27
N LYS A 908 -12.55 21.31 52.71
CA LYS A 908 -11.28 20.59 52.90
C LYS A 908 -10.91 20.41 54.38
N ALA A 909 -11.16 21.41 55.23
CA ALA A 909 -10.88 21.37 56.67
C ALA A 909 -12.00 20.71 57.48
N ASP A 910 -13.26 20.83 57.05
CA ASP A 910 -14.43 20.41 57.82
C ASP A 910 -14.71 18.90 57.69
N ILE A 911 -14.45 18.31 56.53
CA ILE A 911 -14.64 16.87 56.27
C ILE A 911 -13.87 16.00 57.29
N PRO A 912 -12.53 16.12 57.42
CA PRO A 912 -11.79 15.33 58.40
C PRO A 912 -12.10 15.74 59.85
N LYS A 913 -12.55 16.97 60.10
CA LYS A 913 -12.89 17.43 61.45
C LYS A 913 -14.20 16.83 61.98
N PHE A 914 -15.22 16.74 61.14
CA PHE A 914 -16.57 16.37 61.58
C PHE A 914 -17.04 15.00 61.09
N CYS A 915 -16.53 14.51 59.97
CA CYS A 915 -17.00 13.29 59.32
C CYS A 915 -15.96 12.14 59.35
N GLN A 916 -14.93 12.25 60.19
CA GLN A 916 -13.85 11.27 60.29
C GLN A 916 -14.33 9.84 60.58
N GLY A 917 -15.37 9.67 61.40
CA GLY A 917 -15.93 8.35 61.72
C GLY A 917 -16.41 7.60 60.47
N ILE A 918 -16.98 8.33 59.50
CA ILE A 918 -17.42 7.78 58.21
C ILE A 918 -16.21 7.41 57.36
N LEU A 919 -15.21 8.30 57.28
CA LEU A 919 -13.98 8.06 56.53
C LEU A 919 -13.20 6.83 57.03
N ASN A 920 -13.16 6.62 58.35
CA ASN A 920 -12.47 5.49 58.95
C ASN A 920 -13.22 4.16 58.77
N SER A 921 -14.55 4.21 58.65
CA SER A 921 -15.40 3.03 58.43
C SER A 921 -15.41 2.56 56.97
N ALA A 922 -14.93 3.39 56.05
CA ALA A 922 -14.91 3.09 54.63
C ALA A 922 -13.62 2.36 54.23
N THR A 923 -13.76 1.31 53.41
CA THR A 923 -12.63 0.78 52.66
C THR A 923 -12.08 1.88 51.74
N ALA A 924 -10.76 2.00 51.58
CA ALA A 924 -10.11 3.09 50.82
C ALA A 924 -10.69 3.34 49.42
N ASP A 925 -11.24 2.30 48.78
CA ASP A 925 -11.84 2.33 47.44
C ASP A 925 -13.38 2.17 47.42
N GLY A 926 -14.06 2.26 48.57
CA GLY A 926 -15.51 2.18 48.67
C GLY A 926 -16.17 3.54 48.40
N GLU A 927 -17.26 3.56 47.66
CA GLU A 927 -18.11 4.75 47.51
C GLU A 927 -18.83 5.03 48.85
N LEU A 928 -18.95 6.31 49.21
CA LEU A 928 -19.57 6.72 50.48
C LEU A 928 -21.07 7.00 50.35
N GLU A 929 -21.66 6.81 49.18
CA GLU A 929 -23.10 6.94 48.88
C GLU A 929 -23.76 8.24 49.43
N GLY A 930 -23.01 9.34 49.49
CA GLY A 930 -23.50 10.63 49.98
C GLY A 930 -23.43 10.82 51.50
N GLN A 931 -22.93 9.84 52.26
CA GLN A 931 -22.85 9.89 53.73
C GLN A 931 -22.04 11.07 54.26
N VAL A 932 -20.95 11.46 53.57
CA VAL A 932 -20.16 12.64 53.96
C VAL A 932 -20.96 13.92 53.74
N ILE A 933 -21.71 14.02 52.64
CA ILE A 933 -22.57 15.19 52.38
C ILE A 933 -23.68 15.25 53.43
N ALA A 934 -24.33 14.13 53.75
CA ALA A 934 -25.33 14.05 54.81
C ALA A 934 -24.76 14.46 56.19
N CYS A 935 -23.54 14.02 56.52
CA CYS A 935 -22.83 14.47 57.72
C CYS A 935 -22.63 15.99 57.74
N LEU A 936 -22.17 16.58 56.63
CA LEU A 936 -21.99 18.02 56.52
C LEU A 936 -23.32 18.79 56.62
N LYS A 937 -24.41 18.28 56.01
CA LYS A 937 -25.77 18.86 56.14
C LYS A 937 -26.23 18.91 57.60
N LEU A 938 -26.00 17.85 58.37
CA LEU A 938 -26.31 17.84 59.81
C LEU A 938 -25.50 18.89 60.59
N LYS A 939 -24.22 19.08 60.24
CA LYS A 939 -23.37 20.11 60.89
C LYS A 939 -23.67 21.53 60.44
N TYR A 940 -24.20 21.71 59.23
CA TYR A 940 -24.77 22.97 58.77
C TYR A 940 -25.96 23.37 59.66
N ALA A 941 -26.86 22.44 59.95
CA ALA A 941 -28.00 22.70 60.84
C ALA A 941 -27.58 23.07 62.28
N ASP A 942 -26.42 22.58 62.73
CA ASP A 942 -25.82 22.93 64.02
C ASP A 942 -24.98 24.23 63.99
N GLN A 943 -24.85 24.89 62.82
CA GLN A 943 -24.02 26.08 62.57
C GLN A 943 -22.52 25.92 62.92
N ARG A 944 -21.94 24.73 62.64
CA ARG A 944 -20.57 24.37 63.04
C ARG A 944 -19.53 24.36 61.91
N LEU A 945 -19.94 24.61 60.66
CA LEU A 945 -19.06 24.57 59.49
C LEU A 945 -18.26 25.87 59.31
N SER A 946 -17.18 25.81 58.54
CA SER A 946 -16.48 27.00 58.04
C SER A 946 -17.35 27.77 57.03
N THR A 947 -17.10 29.06 56.82
CA THR A 947 -17.91 29.91 55.92
C THR A 947 -17.94 29.37 54.49
N ASP A 948 -16.79 28.97 53.95
CA ASP A 948 -16.69 28.48 52.57
C ASP A 948 -17.46 27.16 52.39
N CYS A 949 -17.37 26.27 53.37
CA CYS A 949 -18.11 25.01 53.37
C CYS A 949 -19.61 25.22 53.60
N GLU A 950 -19.98 26.13 54.51
CA GLU A 950 -21.36 26.51 54.80
C GLU A 950 -22.08 27.02 53.54
N ASP A 951 -21.42 27.88 52.76
CA ASP A 951 -21.96 28.40 51.51
C ASP A 951 -22.17 27.31 50.45
N GLN A 952 -21.21 26.38 50.30
CA GLN A 952 -21.37 25.28 49.35
C GLN A 952 -22.46 24.28 49.78
N ILE A 953 -22.56 23.96 51.07
CA ILE A 953 -23.62 23.09 51.59
C ILE A 953 -24.98 23.76 51.44
N ARG A 954 -25.09 25.08 51.64
CA ARG A 954 -26.31 25.84 51.37
C ARG A 954 -26.77 25.70 49.93
N ILE A 955 -25.85 25.79 48.96
CA ILE A 955 -26.17 25.57 47.53
C ILE A 955 -26.65 24.13 47.29
N ILE A 956 -25.97 23.13 47.86
CA ILE A 956 -26.36 21.72 47.72
C ILE A 956 -27.76 21.48 48.31
N LEU A 957 -28.06 22.05 49.48
CA LEU A 957 -29.36 21.96 50.13
C LEU A 957 -30.48 22.60 49.28
N GLN A 958 -30.21 23.76 48.69
CA GLN A 958 -31.15 24.43 47.79
C GLN A 958 -31.40 23.61 46.52
N GLU A 959 -30.34 23.09 45.89
CA GLU A 959 -30.45 22.26 44.70
C GLU A 959 -31.22 20.95 45.00
N SER A 960 -30.94 20.29 46.14
CA SER A 960 -31.66 19.07 46.54
C SER A 960 -33.12 19.32 46.89
N ALA A 961 -33.42 20.45 47.54
CA ALA A 961 -34.79 20.80 47.92
C ALA A 961 -35.68 21.10 46.70
N LEU A 962 -35.10 21.54 45.58
CA LEU A 962 -35.84 21.73 44.32
C LEU A 962 -35.98 20.42 43.53
N ASP A 963 -34.98 19.53 43.55
CA ASP A 963 -34.98 18.24 42.87
C ASP A 963 -34.49 17.13 43.81
N TYR A 964 -35.45 16.40 44.40
CA TYR A 964 -35.23 15.33 45.39
C TYR A 964 -34.28 14.21 44.92
N ARG A 965 -34.02 14.10 43.61
CA ARG A 965 -33.08 13.13 43.03
C ARG A 965 -31.62 13.50 43.26
N LEU A 966 -31.35 14.76 43.60
CA LEU A 966 -30.01 15.24 43.94
C LEU A 966 -29.63 14.90 45.38
N ASP A 967 -30.53 14.32 46.19
CA ASP A 967 -30.22 13.77 47.50
C ASP A 967 -30.07 12.24 47.46
N PRO A 968 -28.84 11.69 47.51
CA PRO A 968 -28.62 10.26 47.42
C PRO A 968 -29.16 9.47 48.61
N GLN A 969 -29.18 10.03 49.83
CA GLN A 969 -29.68 9.34 51.01
C GLN A 969 -31.21 9.26 50.96
N LEU A 970 -31.85 10.32 50.51
CA LEU A 970 -33.29 10.31 50.24
C LEU A 970 -33.65 9.29 49.15
N GLN A 971 -32.91 9.25 48.03
CA GLN A 971 -33.11 8.23 47.00
C GLN A 971 -32.93 6.81 47.54
N LEU A 972 -31.89 6.57 48.33
CA LEU A 972 -31.57 5.25 48.86
C LEU A 972 -32.68 4.73 49.78
N HIS A 973 -33.16 5.57 50.71
CA HIS A 973 -34.07 5.14 51.78
C HIS A 973 -35.55 5.38 51.48
N CYS A 974 -35.90 6.38 50.65
CA CYS A 974 -37.29 6.80 50.44
C CYS A 974 -37.91 6.43 49.08
N THR A 975 -37.20 5.77 48.16
CA THR A 975 -37.75 5.45 46.80
C THR A 975 -39.10 4.71 46.83
N GLN A 976 -39.28 3.73 47.74
CA GLN A 976 -40.54 3.00 47.86
C GLN A 976 -41.68 3.85 48.43
N GLU A 977 -41.37 4.79 49.33
CA GLU A 977 -42.38 5.65 49.94
C GLU A 977 -42.78 6.78 49.00
N ILE A 978 -41.84 7.33 48.23
CA ILE A 978 -42.10 8.34 47.19
C ILE A 978 -43.05 7.78 46.13
N SER A 979 -42.78 6.57 45.63
CA SER A 979 -43.65 5.92 44.64
C SER A 979 -45.04 5.57 45.16
N ARG A 980 -45.20 5.38 46.48
CA ARG A 980 -46.47 5.03 47.12
C ARG A 980 -47.30 6.24 47.56
N LEU A 981 -46.66 7.27 48.10
CA LEU A 981 -47.32 8.39 48.78
C LEU A 981 -47.29 9.69 47.96
N CYS A 982 -46.30 9.84 47.08
CA CYS A 982 -46.02 11.09 46.35
C CYS A 982 -45.88 10.85 44.84
N SER A 983 -46.67 9.92 44.30
CA SER A 983 -46.57 9.48 42.91
C SER A 983 -46.96 10.58 41.92
N GLU A 984 -47.94 11.41 42.26
CA GLU A 984 -48.42 12.50 41.39
C GLU A 984 -47.36 13.60 41.28
N GLU A 985 -46.79 14.02 42.42
CA GLU A 985 -45.74 15.03 42.49
C GLU A 985 -44.44 14.52 41.84
N ALA A 986 -44.12 13.23 42.00
CA ALA A 986 -42.95 12.63 41.36
C ALA A 986 -43.13 12.50 39.83
N ALA A 987 -44.35 12.26 39.34
CA ALA A 987 -44.66 12.14 37.91
C ALA A 987 -44.59 13.49 37.17
N ALA A 988 -44.91 14.60 37.85
CA ALA A 988 -44.80 15.94 37.27
C ALA A 988 -43.36 16.30 36.86
N GLN A 989 -42.34 15.70 37.50
CA GLN A 989 -40.91 15.96 37.26
C GLN A 989 -40.52 17.45 37.31
N GLU A 990 -41.34 18.27 37.96
CA GLU A 990 -41.08 19.70 38.12
C GLU A 990 -40.09 19.95 39.24
N GLN A 991 -39.12 20.84 39.01
CA GLN A 991 -38.11 21.23 40.01
C GLN A 991 -38.67 22.28 40.98
N THR A 992 -39.79 21.96 41.60
CA THR A 992 -40.59 22.86 42.46
C THR A 992 -40.51 22.48 43.94
N GLY A 993 -39.84 21.39 44.28
CA GLY A 993 -39.72 20.88 45.67
C GLY A 993 -40.97 20.20 46.22
N GLN A 994 -41.98 19.94 45.39
CA GLN A 994 -43.26 19.35 45.82
C GLN A 994 -43.14 17.92 46.34
N VAL A 995 -42.16 17.14 45.86
CA VAL A 995 -41.93 15.77 46.35
C VAL A 995 -41.45 15.79 47.81
N GLU A 996 -40.50 16.66 48.14
CA GLU A 996 -40.08 16.82 49.54
C GLU A 996 -41.22 17.36 50.40
N GLU A 997 -42.04 18.27 49.87
CA GLU A 997 -43.22 18.78 50.58
C GLU A 997 -44.22 17.65 50.89
N CYS A 998 -44.51 16.80 49.90
CA CYS A 998 -45.38 15.65 50.09
C CYS A 998 -44.85 14.69 51.16
N LEU A 999 -43.54 14.43 51.20
CA LEU A 999 -42.91 13.60 52.23
C LEU A 999 -43.02 14.23 53.62
N LYS A 1000 -42.79 15.55 53.75
CA LYS A 1000 -42.94 16.28 55.01
C LYS A 1000 -44.38 16.19 55.54
N VAL A 1001 -45.38 16.40 54.68
CA VAL A 1001 -46.81 16.32 55.05
C VAL A 1001 -47.21 14.89 55.46
N ASN A 1002 -46.66 13.87 54.78
CA ASN A 1002 -46.97 12.48 55.07
C ASN A 1002 -46.01 11.81 56.05
N LEU A 1003 -45.21 12.57 56.83
CA LEU A 1003 -44.21 12.05 57.76
C LEU A 1003 -44.74 10.95 58.70
N LEU A 1004 -45.98 11.07 59.16
CA LEU A 1004 -46.62 10.09 60.05
C LEU A 1004 -47.05 8.79 59.34
N LYS A 1005 -47.19 8.81 58.00
CA LYS A 1005 -47.63 7.67 57.17
C LYS A 1005 -46.48 6.87 56.55
N ILE A 1006 -45.24 7.35 56.71
CA ILE A 1006 -44.01 6.68 56.26
C ILE A 1006 -43.79 5.45 57.15
N LYS A 1007 -43.66 4.26 56.52
CA LYS A 1007 -43.45 3.00 57.23
C LYS A 1007 -41.98 2.67 57.40
N GLN A 1008 -41.14 3.02 56.43
CA GLN A 1008 -39.71 2.77 56.51
C GLN A 1008 -39.01 3.73 57.50
N ASP A 1009 -38.45 3.19 58.58
CA ASP A 1009 -37.76 4.00 59.61
C ASP A 1009 -36.55 4.76 59.06
N ALA A 1010 -35.82 4.17 58.12
CA ALA A 1010 -34.69 4.84 57.46
C ALA A 1010 -35.16 6.07 56.66
N CYS A 1011 -36.25 5.95 55.89
CA CYS A 1011 -36.85 7.08 55.20
C CYS A 1011 -37.37 8.14 56.18
N LYS A 1012 -38.04 7.70 57.25
CA LYS A 1012 -38.56 8.58 58.29
C LYS A 1012 -37.45 9.39 58.97
N LYS A 1013 -36.29 8.76 59.24
CA LYS A 1013 -35.10 9.45 59.76
C LYS A 1013 -34.62 10.53 58.79
N GLU A 1014 -34.59 10.24 57.49
CA GLU A 1014 -34.15 11.22 56.50
C GLU A 1014 -35.10 12.40 56.35
N VAL A 1015 -36.43 12.18 56.39
CA VAL A 1015 -37.41 13.28 56.41
C VAL A 1015 -37.28 14.13 57.68
N LEU A 1016 -36.94 13.52 58.83
CA LEU A 1016 -36.65 14.27 60.05
C LEU A 1016 -35.36 15.09 59.93
N ASN A 1017 -34.33 14.58 59.26
CA ASN A 1017 -33.10 15.33 58.97
C ASN A 1017 -33.40 16.53 58.08
N MET A 1018 -34.18 16.35 57.00
CA MET A 1018 -34.64 17.46 56.14
C MET A 1018 -35.39 18.54 56.93
N LEU A 1019 -36.23 18.15 57.90
CA LEU A 1019 -36.92 19.11 58.77
C LEU A 1019 -35.92 19.86 59.68
N LYS A 1020 -34.89 19.19 60.19
CA LYS A 1020 -33.82 19.84 60.96
C LYS A 1020 -33.01 20.82 60.11
N GLU A 1021 -32.70 20.44 58.87
CA GLU A 1021 -31.96 21.26 57.90
C GLU A 1021 -32.77 22.50 57.47
N SER A 1022 -34.05 22.34 57.14
CA SER A 1022 -34.96 23.44 56.74
C SER A 1022 -35.20 24.48 57.83
N LYS A 1023 -35.01 24.13 59.11
CA LYS A 1023 -35.10 25.08 60.23
C LYS A 1023 -33.89 26.03 60.27
N ALA A 1024 -32.74 25.60 59.77
CA ALA A 1024 -31.49 26.33 59.87
C ALA A 1024 -31.49 27.61 59.02
N ASP A 1025 -32.14 27.58 57.85
CA ASP A 1025 -32.31 28.74 57.00
C ASP A 1025 -33.56 28.62 56.10
N ILE A 1026 -34.25 29.73 55.87
CA ILE A 1026 -35.46 29.75 55.04
C ILE A 1026 -35.17 29.39 53.58
N PHE A 1027 -33.98 29.70 53.07
CA PHE A 1027 -33.64 29.37 51.69
C PHE A 1027 -33.48 27.86 51.44
N VAL A 1028 -33.34 27.05 52.50
CA VAL A 1028 -33.29 25.58 52.39
C VAL A 1028 -34.70 25.00 52.15
N ASP A 1029 -35.76 25.76 52.41
CA ASP A 1029 -37.14 25.37 52.12
C ASP A 1029 -37.74 26.26 51.01
N PRO A 1030 -37.58 25.89 49.72
CA PRO A 1030 -38.01 26.74 48.61
C PRO A 1030 -39.53 26.98 48.58
N VAL A 1031 -40.34 26.03 49.04
CA VAL A 1031 -41.80 26.17 49.13
C VAL A 1031 -42.19 27.20 50.19
N LEU A 1032 -41.55 27.17 51.37
CA LEU A 1032 -41.76 28.18 52.40
C LEU A 1032 -41.21 29.54 51.99
N HIS A 1033 -40.00 29.58 51.41
CA HIS A 1033 -39.37 30.82 50.94
C HIS A 1033 -40.21 31.53 49.88
N THR A 1034 -40.74 30.79 48.90
CA THR A 1034 -41.63 31.36 47.87
C THR A 1034 -42.94 31.88 48.46
N ALA A 1035 -43.56 31.14 49.40
CA ALA A 1035 -44.76 31.60 50.09
C ALA A 1035 -44.53 32.86 50.93
N CYS A 1036 -43.34 33.03 51.52
CA CYS A 1036 -42.98 34.14 52.40
C CYS A 1036 -42.16 35.26 51.73
N ALA A 1037 -41.91 35.20 50.41
CA ALA A 1037 -41.00 36.12 49.72
C ALA A 1037 -41.39 37.60 49.86
N LEU A 1038 -42.69 37.90 49.78
CA LEU A 1038 -43.21 39.26 49.96
C LEU A 1038 -43.09 39.72 51.41
N ASP A 1039 -43.39 38.85 52.37
CA ASP A 1039 -43.29 39.17 53.80
C ASP A 1039 -41.84 39.40 54.24
N ILE A 1040 -40.88 38.63 53.70
CA ILE A 1040 -39.44 38.86 53.93
C ILE A 1040 -39.06 40.27 53.43
N LYS A 1041 -39.52 40.65 52.23
CA LYS A 1041 -39.22 41.97 51.64
C LYS A 1041 -39.87 43.12 52.43
N HIS A 1042 -41.03 42.91 53.03
CA HIS A 1042 -41.74 43.97 53.76
C HIS A 1042 -41.32 44.08 55.23
N HIS A 1043 -41.07 42.96 55.91
CA HIS A 1043 -40.85 42.90 57.36
C HIS A 1043 -39.41 42.56 57.75
N CYS A 1044 -38.65 41.88 56.89
CA CYS A 1044 -37.29 41.42 57.19
C CYS A 1044 -36.23 41.99 56.23
N ALA A 1045 -36.52 43.06 55.49
CA ALA A 1045 -35.62 43.63 54.46
C ALA A 1045 -34.25 44.07 55.00
N ALA A 1046 -34.19 44.56 56.23
CA ALA A 1046 -32.94 44.99 56.86
C ALA A 1046 -32.07 43.83 57.37
N ILE A 1047 -32.59 42.59 57.33
CA ILE A 1047 -31.90 41.42 57.86
C ILE A 1047 -31.17 40.70 56.74
N PRO A 1048 -29.84 40.55 56.83
CA PRO A 1048 -29.07 39.88 55.80
C PRO A 1048 -29.43 38.39 55.72
N PRO A 1049 -29.53 37.80 54.50
CA PRO A 1049 -29.80 36.38 54.30
C PRO A 1049 -28.68 35.52 54.91
N GLY A 1050 -28.96 34.26 55.21
CA GLY A 1050 -27.99 33.36 55.83
C GLY A 1050 -28.17 33.20 57.35
N LYS A 1051 -27.67 32.08 57.89
CA LYS A 1051 -27.63 31.75 59.33
C LYS A 1051 -29.00 31.74 60.01
N GLY A 1052 -30.08 31.57 59.25
CA GLY A 1052 -31.44 31.54 59.78
C GLY A 1052 -31.98 32.87 60.28
N ARG A 1053 -31.31 34.00 60.03
CA ARG A 1053 -31.74 35.31 60.56
C ARG A 1053 -33.11 35.74 60.03
N GLN A 1054 -33.35 35.53 58.74
CA GLN A 1054 -34.65 35.83 58.12
C GLN A 1054 -35.73 34.85 58.58
N MET A 1055 -35.37 33.59 58.84
CA MET A 1055 -36.27 32.62 59.45
C MET A 1055 -36.70 33.06 60.85
N SER A 1056 -35.75 33.45 61.72
CA SER A 1056 -36.05 33.96 63.06
C SER A 1056 -36.93 35.20 63.01
N CYS A 1057 -36.65 36.14 62.10
CA CYS A 1057 -37.48 37.33 61.90
C CYS A 1057 -38.94 36.98 61.56
N LEU A 1058 -39.18 36.00 60.69
CA LEU A 1058 -40.53 35.57 60.35
C LEU A 1058 -41.23 34.88 61.52
N MET A 1059 -40.50 34.07 62.31
CA MET A 1059 -41.05 33.47 63.53
C MET A 1059 -41.46 34.54 64.55
N ASP A 1060 -40.64 35.58 64.73
CA ASP A 1060 -40.94 36.71 65.61
C ASP A 1060 -42.14 37.52 65.08
N ALA A 1061 -42.18 37.77 63.77
CA ALA A 1061 -43.30 38.46 63.09
C ALA A 1061 -44.62 37.68 63.18
N LEU A 1062 -44.57 36.34 63.20
CA LEU A 1062 -45.75 35.50 63.40
C LEU A 1062 -46.32 35.61 64.84
N GLN A 1063 -45.45 35.82 65.83
CA GLN A 1063 -45.82 35.98 67.24
C GLN A 1063 -46.30 37.40 67.56
N ASP A 1064 -45.82 38.42 66.83
CA ASP A 1064 -46.25 39.80 67.00
C ASP A 1064 -47.65 40.05 66.42
N LYS A 1065 -48.59 40.40 67.31
CA LYS A 1065 -49.98 40.74 66.93
C LYS A 1065 -50.09 41.97 66.04
N ARG A 1066 -49.05 42.81 65.94
CA ARG A 1066 -49.01 44.03 65.14
C ARG A 1066 -48.62 43.77 63.68
N VAL A 1067 -48.02 42.63 63.39
CA VAL A 1067 -47.55 42.26 62.06
C VAL A 1067 -48.54 41.27 61.44
N ARG A 1068 -48.91 41.49 60.17
CA ARG A 1068 -49.85 40.62 59.45
C ARG A 1068 -49.17 40.04 58.21
N LEU A 1069 -48.63 38.86 58.38
CA LEU A 1069 -48.07 38.04 57.29
C LEU A 1069 -49.17 37.67 56.27
N GLN A 1070 -48.76 37.41 55.03
CA GLN A 1070 -49.66 36.91 54.00
C GLN A 1070 -50.29 35.58 54.44
N PRO A 1071 -51.55 35.29 54.04
CA PRO A 1071 -52.25 34.08 54.47
C PRO A 1071 -51.49 32.79 54.19
N GLU A 1072 -50.87 32.68 53.01
CA GLU A 1072 -50.12 31.48 52.63
C GLU A 1072 -48.80 31.36 53.40
N CYS A 1073 -48.02 32.44 53.54
CA CYS A 1073 -46.83 32.45 54.39
C CYS A 1073 -47.16 32.07 55.83
N LYS A 1074 -48.21 32.70 56.41
CA LYS A 1074 -48.66 32.44 57.78
C LYS A 1074 -49.01 30.96 57.97
N LYS A 1075 -49.78 30.38 57.05
CA LYS A 1075 -50.19 28.97 57.11
C LYS A 1075 -48.98 28.04 57.04
N ARG A 1076 -48.16 28.19 55.99
CA ARG A 1076 -46.98 27.33 55.77
C ARG A 1076 -45.95 27.45 56.89
N LEU A 1077 -45.71 28.67 57.40
CA LEU A 1077 -44.80 28.89 58.52
C LEU A 1077 -45.31 28.24 59.81
N GLN A 1078 -46.62 28.29 60.07
CA GLN A 1078 -47.22 27.60 61.21
C GLN A 1078 -47.12 26.07 61.08
N ASP A 1079 -47.43 25.53 59.90
CA ASP A 1079 -47.32 24.08 59.62
C ASP A 1079 -45.87 23.60 59.89
N ARG A 1080 -44.86 24.40 59.51
CA ARG A 1080 -43.44 24.09 59.76
C ARG A 1080 -43.06 24.14 61.24
N ILE A 1081 -43.54 25.12 61.99
CA ILE A 1081 -43.33 25.21 63.44
C ILE A 1081 -43.86 23.93 64.13
N ASP A 1082 -45.04 23.48 63.73
CA ASP A 1082 -45.65 22.27 64.27
C ASP A 1082 -44.82 21.02 63.92
N MET A 1083 -44.39 20.89 62.66
CA MET A 1083 -43.51 19.80 62.20
C MET A 1083 -42.15 19.79 62.92
N TRP A 1084 -41.49 20.94 63.10
CA TRP A 1084 -40.23 21.03 63.84
C TRP A 1084 -40.41 20.66 65.31
N SER A 1085 -41.54 21.06 65.92
CA SER A 1085 -41.86 20.69 67.30
C SER A 1085 -42.04 19.18 67.46
N TYR A 1086 -42.62 18.52 66.46
CA TYR A 1086 -42.75 17.07 66.40
C TYR A 1086 -41.39 16.40 66.20
N ALA A 1087 -40.58 16.88 65.26
CA ALA A 1087 -39.24 16.36 65.01
C ALA A 1087 -38.35 16.43 66.26
N ALA A 1088 -38.41 17.54 67.03
CA ALA A 1088 -37.69 17.70 68.27
C ALA A 1088 -38.13 16.71 69.38
N LYS A 1089 -39.39 16.27 69.39
CA LYS A 1089 -39.92 15.28 70.34
C LYS A 1089 -39.54 13.83 69.99
N VAL A 1090 -39.31 13.55 68.71
CA VAL A 1090 -39.11 12.19 68.17
C VAL A 1090 -37.64 11.89 67.85
N ALA A 1091 -36.77 12.90 67.83
CA ALA A 1091 -35.34 12.70 67.59
C ALA A 1091 -34.72 11.76 68.64
N PRO A 1092 -34.05 10.66 68.26
CA PRO A 1092 -33.33 9.81 69.19
C PRO A 1092 -32.09 10.53 69.75
N ALA A 1093 -31.80 10.39 71.05
CA ALA A 1093 -30.53 10.85 71.61
C ALA A 1093 -29.39 9.93 71.16
N GLU A 1094 -28.50 10.43 70.29
CA GLU A 1094 -27.37 9.65 69.77
C GLU A 1094 -26.13 9.70 70.70
N GLY A 1095 -26.15 10.50 71.77
CA GLY A 1095 -25.04 10.60 72.73
C GLY A 1095 -25.44 10.94 74.17
N PHE A 1096 -24.51 10.78 75.12
CA PHE A 1096 -24.75 11.06 76.55
C PHE A 1096 -25.12 12.52 76.84
N SER A 1097 -24.63 13.48 76.04
CA SER A 1097 -25.06 14.89 76.17
C SER A 1097 -26.51 15.08 75.77
N ASP A 1098 -26.94 14.44 74.68
CA ASP A 1098 -28.30 14.53 74.15
C ASP A 1098 -29.30 13.75 75.01
N LEU A 1099 -28.83 12.63 75.59
CA LEU A 1099 -29.58 11.88 76.60
C LEU A 1099 -29.75 12.72 77.87
N ALA A 1100 -28.72 13.48 78.30
CA ALA A 1100 -28.82 14.38 79.43
C ALA A 1100 -29.80 15.54 79.17
N THR A 1101 -29.78 16.17 78.00
CA THR A 1101 -30.77 17.19 77.63
C THR A 1101 -32.18 16.61 77.50
N GLN A 1102 -32.36 15.40 76.96
CA GLN A 1102 -33.67 14.73 76.93
C GLN A 1102 -34.18 14.39 78.33
N VAL A 1103 -33.31 13.92 79.23
CA VAL A 1103 -33.66 13.64 80.62
C VAL A 1103 -34.00 14.93 81.38
N LEU A 1104 -33.30 16.03 81.13
CA LEU A 1104 -33.54 17.33 81.76
C LEU A 1104 -34.79 18.05 81.25
N THR A 1105 -35.18 17.80 80.00
CA THR A 1105 -36.39 18.35 79.36
C THR A 1105 -37.63 17.47 79.55
N SER A 1106 -37.46 16.24 80.07
CA SER A 1106 -38.57 15.33 80.37
C SER A 1106 -39.48 15.86 81.49
N PRO A 1107 -40.81 15.71 81.39
CA PRO A 1107 -41.74 16.01 82.48
C PRO A 1107 -41.50 15.15 83.73
N SER A 1108 -40.82 14.01 83.60
CA SER A 1108 -40.44 13.10 84.70
C SER A 1108 -38.97 13.24 85.11
N LYS A 1109 -38.29 14.35 84.77
CA LYS A 1109 -36.86 14.58 85.07
C LYS A 1109 -36.48 14.29 86.53
N ASN A 1110 -37.34 14.69 87.48
CA ASN A 1110 -37.09 14.51 88.91
C ASN A 1110 -37.09 13.02 89.28
N TYR A 1111 -38.02 12.23 88.73
CA TYR A 1111 -38.07 10.78 88.96
C TYR A 1111 -36.83 10.07 88.40
N ILE A 1112 -36.46 10.39 87.15
CA ILE A 1112 -35.32 9.76 86.47
C ILE A 1112 -34.00 10.08 87.20
N LEU A 1113 -33.79 11.34 87.58
CA LEU A 1113 -32.60 11.75 88.35
C LEU A 1113 -32.54 11.09 89.73
N THR A 1114 -33.69 10.89 90.40
CA THR A 1114 -33.75 10.22 91.71
C THR A 1114 -33.38 8.74 91.59
N VAL A 1115 -33.85 8.05 90.55
CA VAL A 1115 -33.51 6.64 90.29
C VAL A 1115 -32.03 6.48 89.93
N MET A 1116 -31.49 7.33 89.05
CA MET A 1116 -30.05 7.29 88.73
C MET A 1116 -29.18 7.59 89.95
N GLY A 1117 -29.54 8.62 90.73
CA GLY A 1117 -28.86 8.94 92.00
C GLY A 1117 -28.93 7.80 93.02
N GLY A 1118 -30.09 7.14 93.12
CA GLY A 1118 -30.27 5.95 93.96
C GLY A 1118 -29.38 4.79 93.53
N GLY A 1119 -29.25 4.53 92.22
CA GLY A 1119 -28.36 3.51 91.68
C GLY A 1119 -26.88 3.77 91.98
N VAL A 1120 -26.43 5.02 91.84
CA VAL A 1120 -25.05 5.42 92.20
C VAL A 1120 -24.81 5.28 93.69
N ALA A 1121 -25.76 5.66 94.54
CA ALA A 1121 -25.66 5.48 95.99
C ALA A 1121 -25.58 3.99 96.39
N LEU A 1122 -26.33 3.12 95.71
CA LEU A 1122 -26.33 1.68 95.94
C LEU A 1122 -25.01 1.04 95.49
N LEU A 1123 -24.45 1.47 94.35
CA LEU A 1123 -23.11 1.08 93.89
C LEU A 1123 -22.01 1.57 94.83
N PHE A 1124 -22.13 2.79 95.36
CA PHE A 1124 -21.20 3.32 96.35
C PHE A 1124 -21.26 2.55 97.67
N LEU A 1125 -22.46 2.18 98.13
CA LEU A 1125 -22.66 1.34 99.31
C LEU A 1125 -22.14 -0.09 99.10
N MET A 1126 -22.37 -0.70 97.94
CA MET A 1126 -21.77 -1.99 97.56
C MET A 1126 -20.25 -1.90 97.48
N GLY A 1127 -19.69 -0.83 96.90
CA GLY A 1127 -18.25 -0.60 96.84
C GLY A 1127 -17.61 -0.43 98.23
N LEU A 1128 -18.29 0.24 99.15
CA LEU A 1128 -17.86 0.37 100.55
C LEU A 1128 -17.93 -0.95 101.33
N LEU A 1129 -18.93 -1.79 101.05
CA LEU A 1129 -19.09 -3.10 101.68
C LEU A 1129 -18.09 -4.13 101.10
N CYS A 1130 -17.89 -4.16 99.78
CA CYS A 1130 -16.90 -5.03 99.11
C CYS A 1130 -15.45 -4.58 99.37
N GLY A 1131 -15.19 -3.28 99.55
CA GLY A 1131 -13.88 -2.74 99.93
C GLY A 1131 -13.41 -3.15 101.34
N ARG A 1132 -14.32 -3.61 102.21
CA ARG A 1132 -13.97 -4.19 103.52
C ARG A 1132 -13.61 -5.68 103.44
N PHE A 1133 -14.07 -6.42 102.44
CA PHE A 1133 -13.68 -7.83 102.24
C PHE A 1133 -12.28 -7.98 101.64
N THR A 1134 -11.84 -7.06 100.79
CA THR A 1134 -10.51 -7.11 100.14
C THR A 1134 -9.35 -6.67 101.06
N LYS A 1135 -9.63 -6.00 102.19
CA LYS A 1135 -8.60 -5.63 103.19
C LYS A 1135 -8.11 -6.78 104.08
N ARG A 1136 -8.78 -7.95 104.08
CA ARG A 1136 -8.33 -9.16 104.80
C ARG A 1136 -7.44 -10.10 103.96
N VAL A 1137 -7.37 -9.91 102.64
CA VAL A 1137 -6.64 -10.82 101.74
C VAL A 1137 -5.20 -10.36 101.46
N THR A 1138 -4.86 -9.09 101.71
CA THR A 1138 -3.54 -8.53 101.40
C THR A 1138 -2.45 -8.78 102.45
N GLN A 1139 -2.73 -9.52 103.53
CA GLN A 1139 -1.74 -9.84 104.56
C GLN A 1139 -1.02 -11.19 104.34
N GLU A 1140 -1.49 -12.07 103.45
CA GLU A 1140 -0.83 -13.37 103.17
C GLU A 1140 0.08 -13.40 101.92
N LEU A 1141 0.08 -12.37 101.07
CA LEU A 1141 0.84 -12.37 99.80
C LEU A 1141 2.16 -11.56 99.84
N LYS A 1142 2.69 -11.27 101.04
CA LYS A 1142 3.95 -10.49 101.20
C LYS A 1142 5.17 -11.30 101.65
N ASP A 1143 5.03 -12.62 101.84
CA ASP A 1143 6.15 -13.56 101.95
C ASP A 1143 6.07 -14.60 100.82
N ARG A 1144 6.50 -14.20 99.62
CA ARG A 1144 7.06 -15.07 98.58
C ARG A 1144 7.73 -14.27 97.48
#